data_AF-A0A430FLM8-F1
#
_entry.id   AF-A0A430FLM8-F1
#
_cell.length_a   1.000
_cell.length_b   1.000
_cell.length_c   1.000
_cell.angle_alpha   90.00
_cell.angle_beta   90.00
_cell.angle_gamma   90.00
#
_symmetry.space_group_name_H-M   'P 1'
#
loop_
_entity.id
_entity.type
_entity.pdbx_description
1 polymer ?
#
loop_
_entity_poly.entity_id
_entity_poly.type
_entity_poly.pdbx_seq_one_letter_code
_entity_poly.pdbx_strand_id
1 'polypeptide(L)'
;MRIGRGMKQTKSTSAALRVAVAGFAAAAMFLPGVIAQPALADTADAAAVAAAASNQQSFIQYDVAQSPAINGGKGLTTLLGDFNTYWTPNKGVTSADGAKVLEHDDALTESINNAAYGTDGNTEQDQRALSDAQMNPTNTLYDALGPTLGKYYKADMEAGKLPKTEAFLQAMNKSVSTGDAKNTYAHPRPYVDRANYKGEQIDLKGLKSTLDVKKVPGYENFDWGDGETPDNEYDGLAESGSFPSGHTTFAFSQGVGLSAILPELGAQIMTRVSEAGNNRIVLGVHYPLDIMGGHIAGAYGVATALSDPATAQQAKDARAELQSVLGADCKANGITKDADLHDCINATNANGNSSKQQYGGYTNAFTDDVVTKPVTDRQSAIDAYTARMTYGFTQTGDTTKRPVVPAGAENLLANVDYFNTDDAAGDDPKLKFTTDELRQVIAASEIASGYPLDASSDGWGRINLAKIYTARVTFDGTDPTTRKITAISFGHHRDEVKIEKKSTTPTQPKADELSNLLKDYNNYFDFYQGGVIDNDKSGVLKHDDELTEQINNKAAADAKDATSPAKDQQDRAVSDAAMNSTDTLYDALGPVLGKYYKEGMNGCSYGEYNCKLSNVQGFLDWADYSASTSTAKKYFQHPRPYIGRKDYLGATLNLGDLKQTLNIEKVKAYEDQGQYDGLANSGSFPSGHTTFAFTQGTGLAYLLPELGPEIMTRVSEAGNNRIVLGVHYPLDILGGHIGGQWGVATMIANGSDDPNSEDYQTKYGTDARNDLVNYLTERCKADGYGDTLAACIAKTGANDKNGYKNAFTDDVTGSETVTDRKSAIDVYGKRMTYGFQQVGQAGQAPVVPDAAVSLLDNVEAFKSLTADQKKAVLAATEGDSGYPLDSTSEGWARLNLAAAYSAKVTLSADGTTVVKVEPGQPVASVVKESEPSTPDQPSEPSEPSTPDQPSKPEEKSVTVYRLYNNNSGLHHYTTSKGERDYLVKLGWSSEGTAFKAAAKDEANKNLKPVYREYNPNNGNHNWTMNKAEHDYLVKLGWHDEGIAWYTDTTAGTAVYRLYNPNSGEHLYTTNKVEYDKVGAAGWHQEGVAWQSL
;
A
#
# COMPACT_ATOMS: atom_id res chain seq x y z
N MET A 1 -31.57 -36.34 41.56
CA MET A 1 -32.33 -36.07 42.80
C MET A 1 -33.24 -34.86 42.55
N ARG A 2 -34.55 -35.00 42.83
CA ARG A 2 -35.62 -33.97 42.88
C ARG A 2 -35.12 -32.54 43.25
N ILE A 3 -35.48 -31.42 42.59
CA ILE A 3 -36.72 -30.58 42.58
C ILE A 3 -36.34 -29.27 41.79
N GLY A 4 -37.20 -28.45 41.16
CA GLY A 4 -38.65 -28.46 40.93
C GLY A 4 -39.15 -27.13 40.31
N ARG A 5 -40.46 -27.06 39.97
CA ARG A 5 -41.13 -25.92 39.28
C ARG A 5 -41.29 -24.66 40.16
N GLY A 6 -41.50 -23.50 39.52
CA GLY A 6 -42.02 -22.29 40.19
C GLY A 6 -42.58 -21.20 39.26
N MET A 7 -43.86 -21.29 38.85
CA MET A 7 -44.61 -20.13 38.37
C MET A 7 -45.00 -19.22 39.56
N LYS A 8 -45.05 -17.89 39.36
CA LYS A 8 -46.15 -17.08 39.91
C LYS A 8 -46.30 -15.71 39.25
N GLN A 9 -47.56 -15.32 39.05
CA GLN A 9 -47.98 -13.99 38.61
C GLN A 9 -47.97 -12.98 39.76
N THR A 10 -47.91 -11.69 39.43
CA THR A 10 -48.66 -10.65 40.13
C THR A 10 -49.39 -9.76 39.10
N LYS A 11 -50.69 -9.51 39.36
CA LYS A 11 -51.58 -8.58 38.62
C LYS A 11 -52.26 -7.69 39.65
N SER A 12 -52.32 -6.37 39.41
CA SER A 12 -53.32 -5.40 39.91
C SER A 12 -52.93 -4.01 39.37
N THR A 13 -53.77 -3.04 38.99
CA THR A 13 -55.22 -2.90 38.70
C THR A 13 -55.35 -1.52 38.02
N SER A 14 -55.86 -1.41 36.79
CA SER A 14 -57.27 -1.09 36.45
C SER A 14 -57.70 0.38 36.50
N ALA A 15 -58.06 0.94 35.34
CA ALA A 15 -59.13 1.93 35.17
C ALA A 15 -59.72 1.81 33.74
N ALA A 16 -61.02 2.09 33.57
CA ALA A 16 -61.79 1.63 32.40
C ALA A 16 -62.24 2.76 31.45
N LEU A 17 -62.11 2.48 30.14
CA LEU A 17 -63.17 2.44 29.11
C LEU A 17 -64.14 3.63 28.91
N ARG A 18 -64.22 4.14 27.66
CA ARG A 18 -65.47 4.51 26.96
C ARG A 18 -65.30 4.55 25.43
N VAL A 19 -66.43 4.53 24.69
CA VAL A 19 -66.58 4.14 23.27
C VAL A 19 -67.30 5.22 22.45
N ALA A 20 -66.90 5.44 21.18
CA ALA A 20 -67.69 5.81 19.97
C ALA A 20 -66.70 6.23 18.85
N VAL A 21 -66.56 5.56 17.69
CA VAL A 21 -67.46 5.33 16.53
C VAL A 21 -67.74 6.57 15.65
N ALA A 22 -66.98 6.69 14.56
CA ALA A 22 -67.30 7.20 13.20
C ALA A 22 -65.96 7.48 12.46
N GLY A 23 -65.70 7.17 11.18
CA GLY A 23 -66.52 6.59 10.13
C GLY A 23 -66.82 7.59 9.00
N PHE A 24 -66.02 7.62 7.93
CA PHE A 24 -66.37 7.75 6.49
C PHE A 24 -65.14 8.11 5.62
N ALA A 25 -65.25 7.91 4.31
CA ALA A 25 -64.12 7.91 3.36
C ALA A 25 -64.37 8.79 2.10
N ALA A 26 -63.25 9.19 1.47
CA ALA A 26 -62.99 9.39 0.03
C ALA A 26 -63.85 10.34 -0.86
N ALA A 27 -63.14 11.25 -1.56
CA ALA A 27 -63.31 11.79 -2.95
C ALA A 27 -62.74 13.24 -2.99
N ALA A 28 -61.76 13.68 -3.80
CA ALA A 28 -61.41 13.52 -5.23
C ALA A 28 -62.02 14.60 -6.17
N MET A 29 -61.29 14.95 -7.27
CA MET A 29 -61.63 15.84 -8.41
C MET A 29 -61.34 17.37 -8.27
N PHE A 30 -60.91 18.15 -9.27
CA PHE A 30 -60.42 17.90 -10.66
C PHE A 30 -59.53 19.09 -11.21
N LEU A 31 -58.94 18.90 -12.42
CA LEU A 31 -58.01 19.74 -13.25
C LEU A 31 -58.72 20.94 -13.98
N PRO A 32 -58.13 21.80 -14.89
CA PRO A 32 -56.92 21.70 -15.79
C PRO A 32 -56.08 23.02 -15.99
N GLY A 33 -55.06 23.17 -16.87
CA GLY A 33 -54.26 22.22 -17.68
C GLY A 33 -53.40 22.86 -18.83
N VAL A 34 -52.44 22.07 -19.35
CA VAL A 34 -51.86 21.97 -20.73
C VAL A 34 -50.94 23.08 -21.32
N ILE A 35 -50.02 22.61 -22.19
CA ILE A 35 -49.05 23.25 -23.12
C ILE A 35 -47.60 23.21 -22.58
N ALA A 36 -46.59 22.54 -23.19
CA ALA A 36 -46.53 21.68 -24.39
C ALA A 36 -45.31 20.70 -24.38
N GLN A 37 -45.08 19.98 -25.50
CA GLN A 37 -43.92 19.13 -25.84
C GLN A 37 -43.51 19.43 -27.32
N PRO A 38 -42.27 19.15 -27.82
CA PRO A 38 -41.85 17.76 -28.09
C PRO A 38 -40.33 17.42 -28.05
N ALA A 39 -40.08 16.11 -27.92
CA ALA A 39 -39.03 15.25 -28.54
C ALA A 39 -37.53 15.66 -28.55
N LEU A 40 -36.71 14.77 -27.98
CA LEU A 40 -35.77 13.93 -28.74
C LEU A 40 -35.50 12.64 -27.94
N ALA A 41 -35.27 11.52 -28.63
CA ALA A 41 -34.82 10.26 -28.04
C ALA A 41 -33.35 10.04 -28.41
N ASP A 42 -32.55 9.46 -27.52
CA ASP A 42 -32.05 8.10 -27.75
C ASP A 42 -31.27 7.50 -26.56
N THR A 43 -31.29 6.17 -26.56
CA THR A 43 -30.48 5.19 -25.82
C THR A 43 -29.24 5.67 -25.03
N ALA A 44 -29.24 5.45 -23.71
CA ALA A 44 -28.04 5.33 -22.88
C ALA A 44 -28.27 4.35 -21.71
N ASP A 45 -28.12 3.07 -22.05
CA ASP A 45 -27.75 1.91 -21.23
C ASP A 45 -28.37 1.64 -19.83
N ALA A 46 -29.05 0.49 -19.71
CA ALA A 46 -29.55 -0.05 -18.46
C ALA A 46 -28.44 -0.56 -17.51
N ALA A 47 -27.20 -0.69 -18.00
CA ALA A 47 -26.05 -1.10 -17.19
C ALA A 47 -25.77 -0.17 -15.98
N ALA A 48 -26.08 1.12 -16.08
CA ALA A 48 -25.81 2.09 -15.02
C ALA A 48 -26.69 1.91 -13.76
N VAL A 49 -27.87 1.29 -13.89
CA VAL A 49 -28.82 1.12 -12.78
C VAL A 49 -28.51 -0.16 -11.97
N ALA A 50 -27.85 -1.15 -12.58
CA ALA A 50 -27.41 -2.37 -11.89
C ALA A 50 -26.17 -2.16 -11.01
N ALA A 51 -25.27 -1.26 -11.40
CA ALA A 51 -24.02 -0.98 -10.68
C ALA A 51 -24.20 -0.20 -9.36
N ALA A 52 -25.34 0.47 -9.17
CA ALA A 52 -25.61 1.30 -7.99
C ALA A 52 -26.18 0.53 -6.78
N ALA A 53 -26.32 -0.80 -6.87
CA ALA A 53 -27.06 -1.61 -5.89
C ALA A 53 -26.20 -2.46 -4.94
N SER A 54 -24.86 -2.35 -4.99
CA SER A 54 -23.97 -3.05 -4.05
C SER A 54 -23.24 -2.10 -3.10
N ASN A 55 -23.20 -2.48 -1.81
CA ASN A 55 -22.38 -1.91 -0.74
C ASN A 55 -22.79 -0.55 -0.15
N GLN A 56 -24.06 -0.42 0.27
CA GLN A 56 -24.37 -0.04 1.67
C GLN A 56 -25.67 -0.71 2.15
N GLN A 57 -25.54 -1.78 2.92
CA GLN A 57 -26.60 -2.28 3.80
C GLN A 57 -26.03 -2.46 5.21
N SER A 58 -26.35 -1.50 6.09
CA SER A 58 -26.07 -1.58 7.52
C SER A 58 -27.00 -2.59 8.18
N PHE A 59 -26.43 -3.57 8.88
CA PHE A 59 -27.13 -4.61 9.65
C PHE A 59 -28.31 -5.29 8.94
N ILE A 60 -27.99 -6.18 7.99
CA ILE A 60 -28.97 -7.18 7.54
C ILE A 60 -28.44 -8.58 7.88
N GLN A 61 -29.01 -9.15 8.95
CA GLN A 61 -29.25 -10.58 9.03
C GLN A 61 -30.07 -10.92 7.78
N TYR A 62 -29.47 -11.57 6.77
CA TYR A 62 -30.11 -11.78 5.47
C TYR A 62 -31.53 -12.31 5.68
N ASP A 63 -32.53 -11.56 5.19
CA ASP A 63 -33.94 -11.87 5.34
C ASP A 63 -34.29 -13.00 4.35
N VAL A 64 -33.69 -14.16 4.61
CA VAL A 64 -33.84 -15.40 3.86
C VAL A 64 -35.28 -15.82 4.05
N ALA A 65 -36.04 -15.87 2.95
CA ALA A 65 -37.40 -16.38 2.98
C ALA A 65 -37.41 -17.77 3.64
N GLN A 66 -38.43 -18.07 4.45
CA GLN A 66 -38.57 -19.43 4.99
C GLN A 66 -38.53 -20.41 3.82
N SER A 67 -37.57 -21.34 3.87
CA SER A 67 -37.44 -22.36 2.83
C SER A 67 -38.80 -23.03 2.64
N PRO A 68 -39.27 -23.23 1.40
CA PRO A 68 -40.35 -24.18 1.19
C PRO A 68 -39.94 -25.49 1.89
N ALA A 69 -40.87 -26.07 2.65
CA ALA A 69 -40.61 -27.32 3.35
C ALA A 69 -40.15 -28.39 2.34
N ILE A 70 -39.38 -29.37 2.80
CA ILE A 70 -39.00 -30.54 1.99
C ILE A 70 -40.26 -31.37 1.71
N ASN A 71 -41.03 -30.94 0.71
CA ASN A 71 -42.00 -31.76 0.00
C ASN A 71 -41.17 -32.71 -0.85
N GLY A 72 -40.93 -33.91 -0.29
CA GLY A 72 -39.88 -34.83 -0.74
C GLY A 72 -39.90 -35.09 -2.24
N GLY A 73 -38.81 -34.76 -2.92
CA GLY A 73 -38.60 -35.07 -4.32
C GLY A 73 -39.49 -34.27 -5.29
N LYS A 74 -39.41 -32.93 -5.26
CA LYS A 74 -39.59 -32.17 -6.51
C LYS A 74 -38.55 -32.71 -7.51
N GLY A 75 -38.97 -33.51 -8.49
CA GLY A 75 -38.08 -33.93 -9.57
C GLY A 75 -37.56 -32.72 -10.35
N LEU A 76 -36.44 -32.88 -11.07
CA LEU A 76 -35.81 -31.79 -11.83
C LEU A 76 -36.79 -31.04 -12.75
N THR A 77 -37.74 -31.77 -13.34
CA THR A 77 -38.86 -31.27 -14.14
C THR A 77 -39.77 -30.25 -13.42
N THR A 78 -39.91 -30.33 -12.09
CA THR A 78 -40.65 -29.32 -11.33
C THR A 78 -39.78 -28.09 -11.05
N LEU A 79 -38.49 -28.30 -10.78
CA LEU A 79 -37.54 -27.25 -10.41
C LEU A 79 -37.18 -26.35 -11.60
N LEU A 80 -37.24 -26.87 -12.82
CA LEU A 80 -37.11 -26.13 -14.07
C LEU A 80 -38.47 -25.73 -14.68
N GLY A 81 -39.57 -25.87 -13.91
CA GLY A 81 -40.95 -25.69 -14.38
C GLY A 81 -41.24 -24.37 -15.11
N ASP A 82 -40.51 -23.30 -14.76
CA ASP A 82 -40.60 -21.96 -15.37
C ASP A 82 -40.17 -21.92 -16.84
N PHE A 83 -39.47 -22.93 -17.36
CA PHE A 83 -39.23 -23.04 -18.80
C PHE A 83 -40.55 -23.14 -19.61
N ASN A 84 -41.63 -23.64 -19.00
CA ASN A 84 -42.97 -23.61 -19.59
C ASN A 84 -43.56 -22.19 -19.75
N THR A 85 -42.92 -21.16 -19.18
CA THR A 85 -43.24 -19.75 -19.42
C THR A 85 -42.79 -19.31 -20.82
N TYR A 86 -41.84 -20.01 -21.45
CA TYR A 86 -41.24 -19.67 -22.75
C TYR A 86 -41.58 -20.69 -23.84
N TRP A 87 -41.57 -21.99 -23.51
CA TRP A 87 -41.76 -23.09 -24.45
C TRP A 87 -42.90 -24.04 -24.03
N THR A 88 -43.56 -24.69 -24.97
CA THR A 88 -44.48 -25.80 -24.70
C THR A 88 -44.24 -26.96 -25.69
N PRO A 89 -44.07 -28.20 -25.21
CA PRO A 89 -43.83 -29.37 -26.05
C PRO A 89 -44.88 -29.51 -27.16
N ASN A 90 -44.41 -29.81 -28.38
CA ASN A 90 -45.23 -30.01 -29.58
C ASN A 90 -46.19 -28.84 -29.92
N LYS A 91 -45.96 -27.65 -29.36
CA LYS A 91 -46.69 -26.42 -29.65
C LYS A 91 -45.77 -25.26 -29.98
N GLY A 92 -44.63 -25.17 -29.31
CA GLY A 92 -43.62 -24.14 -29.52
C GLY A 92 -43.70 -23.00 -28.54
N VAL A 93 -43.47 -21.79 -29.02
CA VAL A 93 -43.29 -20.59 -28.19
C VAL A 93 -44.62 -20.21 -27.51
N THR A 94 -44.59 -19.98 -26.20
CA THR A 94 -45.79 -19.77 -25.38
C THR A 94 -46.45 -18.41 -25.61
N SER A 95 -45.66 -17.34 -25.73
CA SER A 95 -46.11 -15.94 -25.67
C SER A 95 -45.15 -15.02 -26.44
N ALA A 96 -45.56 -13.76 -26.65
CA ALA A 96 -44.70 -12.77 -27.31
C ALA A 96 -43.49 -12.36 -26.44
N ASP A 97 -43.63 -12.38 -25.11
CA ASP A 97 -42.51 -12.11 -24.21
C ASP A 97 -41.58 -13.34 -24.09
N GLY A 98 -42.14 -14.55 -24.16
CA GLY A 98 -41.35 -15.77 -24.30
C GLY A 98 -40.58 -15.85 -25.62
N ALA A 99 -41.13 -15.30 -26.71
CA ALA A 99 -40.40 -15.16 -27.97
C ALA A 99 -39.15 -14.28 -27.82
N LYS A 100 -39.22 -13.15 -27.11
CA LYS A 100 -38.04 -12.28 -26.87
C LYS A 100 -36.94 -12.96 -26.06
N VAL A 101 -37.33 -13.76 -25.07
CA VAL A 101 -36.35 -14.54 -24.28
C VAL A 101 -35.66 -15.57 -25.18
N LEU A 102 -36.42 -16.34 -25.96
CA LEU A 102 -35.86 -17.32 -26.88
C LEU A 102 -35.12 -16.69 -28.08
N GLU A 103 -35.43 -15.46 -28.48
CA GLU A 103 -34.69 -14.69 -29.49
C GLU A 103 -33.27 -14.33 -29.01
N HIS A 104 -33.12 -13.97 -27.73
CA HIS A 104 -31.80 -13.75 -27.11
C HIS A 104 -31.02 -15.06 -26.93
N ASP A 105 -31.72 -16.14 -26.56
CA ASP A 105 -31.17 -17.51 -26.44
C ASP A 105 -30.64 -18.00 -27.80
N ASP A 106 -31.40 -17.79 -28.88
CA ASP A 106 -31.03 -18.05 -30.28
C ASP A 106 -29.81 -17.22 -30.71
N ALA A 107 -29.85 -15.90 -30.49
CA ALA A 107 -28.83 -14.97 -30.95
C ALA A 107 -27.46 -15.23 -30.29
N LEU A 108 -27.43 -15.48 -28.98
CA LEU A 108 -26.20 -15.88 -28.30
C LEU A 108 -25.72 -17.27 -28.73
N THR A 109 -26.63 -18.19 -29.04
CA THR A 109 -26.25 -19.52 -29.55
C THR A 109 -25.53 -19.41 -30.88
N GLU A 110 -26.08 -18.65 -31.84
CA GLU A 110 -25.42 -18.35 -33.11
C GLU A 110 -24.11 -17.60 -32.89
N SER A 111 -24.08 -16.57 -32.04
CA SER A 111 -22.87 -15.74 -31.84
C SER A 111 -21.71 -16.54 -31.24
N ILE A 112 -21.93 -17.25 -30.12
CA ILE A 112 -20.89 -18.02 -29.43
C ILE A 112 -20.35 -19.15 -30.31
N ASN A 113 -21.23 -19.88 -31.01
CA ASN A 113 -20.82 -20.93 -31.94
C ASN A 113 -20.02 -20.37 -33.13
N ASN A 114 -20.50 -19.32 -33.79
CA ASN A 114 -19.82 -18.73 -34.95
C ASN A 114 -18.49 -18.06 -34.59
N ALA A 115 -18.40 -17.43 -33.42
CA ALA A 115 -17.17 -16.81 -32.92
C ALA A 115 -16.09 -17.86 -32.62
N ALA A 116 -16.47 -18.97 -31.96
CA ALA A 116 -15.54 -20.06 -31.64
C ALA A 116 -15.11 -20.84 -32.90
N TYR A 117 -16.02 -21.11 -33.84
CA TYR A 117 -15.73 -21.89 -35.06
C TYR A 117 -14.63 -21.26 -35.95
N GLY A 118 -14.49 -19.93 -35.91
CA GLY A 118 -13.49 -19.23 -36.72
C GLY A 118 -13.67 -19.47 -38.22
N THR A 119 -12.66 -20.05 -38.88
CA THR A 119 -12.66 -20.31 -40.33
C THR A 119 -13.13 -21.72 -40.73
N ASP A 120 -12.92 -22.71 -39.87
CA ASP A 120 -12.97 -24.13 -40.23
C ASP A 120 -13.33 -25.07 -39.06
N GLY A 121 -13.64 -24.55 -37.87
CA GLY A 121 -14.04 -25.33 -36.70
C GLY A 121 -12.90 -26.09 -36.00
N ASN A 122 -11.65 -25.68 -36.23
CA ASN A 122 -10.46 -26.31 -35.64
C ASN A 122 -9.71 -25.38 -34.67
N THR A 123 -10.40 -24.41 -34.05
CA THR A 123 -9.76 -23.51 -33.07
C THR A 123 -9.42 -24.24 -31.76
N GLU A 124 -8.57 -23.63 -30.93
CA GLU A 124 -8.27 -24.16 -29.59
C GLU A 124 -9.54 -24.32 -28.73
N GLN A 125 -10.54 -23.44 -28.93
CA GLN A 125 -11.82 -23.52 -28.23
C GLN A 125 -12.70 -24.65 -28.75
N ASP A 126 -12.74 -24.89 -30.06
CA ASP A 126 -13.43 -26.04 -30.66
C ASP A 126 -12.85 -27.38 -30.15
N GLN A 127 -11.52 -27.50 -30.14
CA GLN A 127 -10.83 -28.70 -29.66
C GLN A 127 -11.05 -28.92 -28.15
N ARG A 128 -11.06 -27.85 -27.34
CA ARG A 128 -11.41 -27.94 -25.91
C ARG A 128 -12.88 -28.31 -25.71
N ALA A 129 -13.77 -27.85 -26.58
CA ALA A 129 -15.19 -28.22 -26.53
C ALA A 129 -15.43 -29.70 -26.89
N LEU A 130 -14.69 -30.25 -27.86
CA LEU A 130 -14.66 -31.70 -28.12
C LEU A 130 -14.12 -32.49 -26.92
N SER A 131 -13.04 -32.03 -26.27
CA SER A 131 -12.52 -32.66 -25.05
C SER A 131 -13.54 -32.65 -23.90
N ASP A 132 -14.24 -31.53 -23.69
CA ASP A 132 -15.30 -31.41 -22.68
C ASP A 132 -16.54 -32.26 -23.00
N ALA A 133 -16.71 -32.64 -24.27
CA ALA A 133 -17.80 -33.51 -24.69
C ALA A 133 -17.61 -34.99 -24.30
N GLN A 134 -16.38 -35.42 -24.01
CA GLN A 134 -16.09 -36.80 -23.61
C GLN A 134 -16.68 -37.20 -22.24
N MET A 135 -17.26 -36.26 -21.49
CA MET A 135 -17.77 -36.48 -20.12
C MET A 135 -16.73 -37.14 -19.20
N ASN A 136 -15.44 -36.82 -19.39
CA ASN A 136 -14.34 -37.34 -18.61
C ASN A 136 -13.86 -36.25 -17.63
N PRO A 137 -14.06 -36.40 -16.30
CA PRO A 137 -13.73 -35.35 -15.34
C PRO A 137 -12.22 -35.09 -15.25
N THR A 138 -11.41 -36.14 -15.45
CA THR A 138 -9.94 -36.08 -15.47
C THR A 138 -9.41 -35.26 -16.65
N ASN A 139 -10.12 -35.23 -17.78
CA ASN A 139 -9.80 -34.35 -18.92
C ASN A 139 -10.46 -32.97 -18.82
N THR A 140 -11.67 -32.89 -18.27
CA THR A 140 -12.49 -31.65 -18.26
C THR A 140 -12.08 -30.68 -17.15
N LEU A 141 -11.68 -31.16 -15.97
CA LEU A 141 -11.55 -30.31 -14.77
C LEU A 141 -10.12 -30.11 -14.26
N TYR A 142 -9.13 -30.87 -14.75
CA TYR A 142 -7.78 -30.84 -14.18
C TYR A 142 -7.12 -29.46 -14.28
N ASP A 143 -7.32 -28.75 -15.39
CA ASP A 143 -6.75 -27.43 -15.64
C ASP A 143 -7.28 -26.34 -14.68
N ALA A 144 -8.47 -26.53 -14.10
CA ALA A 144 -9.01 -25.66 -13.04
C ALA A 144 -8.12 -25.57 -11.80
N LEU A 145 -7.27 -26.57 -11.56
CA LEU A 145 -6.32 -26.60 -10.45
C LEU A 145 -5.01 -25.83 -10.80
N GLY A 146 -4.95 -25.18 -11.96
CA GLY A 146 -3.74 -24.57 -12.51
C GLY A 146 -2.79 -25.60 -13.15
N PRO A 147 -1.78 -25.17 -13.93
CA PRO A 147 -0.96 -26.06 -14.74
C PRO A 147 -0.06 -26.98 -13.91
N THR A 148 0.16 -26.69 -12.63
CA THR A 148 0.97 -27.51 -11.73
C THR A 148 0.15 -28.58 -11.01
N LEU A 149 -0.80 -28.19 -10.14
CA LEU A 149 -1.63 -29.14 -9.40
C LEU A 149 -2.57 -29.94 -10.32
N GLY A 150 -3.06 -29.33 -11.40
CA GLY A 150 -3.85 -30.02 -12.41
C GLY A 150 -3.10 -31.18 -13.08
N LYS A 151 -1.80 -31.02 -13.32
CA LYS A 151 -0.95 -32.08 -13.87
C LYS A 151 -0.82 -33.26 -12.92
N TYR A 152 -0.63 -33.02 -11.61
CA TYR A 152 -0.57 -34.09 -10.62
C TYR A 152 -1.93 -34.78 -10.48
N TYR A 153 -3.01 -34.01 -10.29
CA TYR A 153 -4.37 -34.55 -10.22
C TYR A 153 -4.70 -35.45 -11.42
N LYS A 154 -4.40 -35.00 -12.65
CA LYS A 154 -4.59 -35.80 -13.85
C LYS A 154 -3.80 -37.12 -13.82
N ALA A 155 -2.49 -37.05 -13.58
CA ALA A 155 -1.63 -38.22 -13.55
C ALA A 155 -2.01 -39.21 -12.42
N ASP A 156 -2.51 -38.70 -11.30
CA ASP A 156 -2.87 -39.50 -10.13
C ASP A 156 -4.24 -40.18 -10.28
N MET A 157 -5.20 -39.51 -10.93
CA MET A 157 -6.45 -40.14 -11.38
C MET A 157 -6.15 -41.26 -12.41
N GLU A 158 -5.34 -40.97 -13.44
CA GLU A 158 -4.95 -41.95 -14.48
C GLU A 158 -4.16 -43.14 -13.92
N ALA A 159 -3.35 -42.93 -12.88
CA ALA A 159 -2.60 -43.98 -12.19
C ALA A 159 -3.43 -44.75 -11.14
N GLY A 160 -4.70 -44.41 -10.91
CA GLY A 160 -5.54 -45.04 -9.89
C GLY A 160 -5.09 -44.76 -8.45
N LYS A 161 -4.35 -43.67 -8.20
CA LYS A 161 -3.90 -43.24 -6.86
C LYS A 161 -5.01 -42.54 -6.06
N LEU A 162 -6.09 -42.11 -6.72
CA LEU A 162 -7.19 -41.32 -6.15
C LEU A 162 -8.55 -42.09 -6.13
N PRO A 163 -8.62 -43.35 -5.65
CA PRO A 163 -9.81 -44.19 -5.78
C PRO A 163 -11.02 -43.71 -4.97
N LYS A 164 -10.84 -42.99 -3.85
CA LYS A 164 -11.97 -42.42 -3.10
C LYS A 164 -12.51 -41.18 -3.78
N THR A 165 -11.62 -40.34 -4.30
CA THR A 165 -11.95 -39.16 -5.10
C THR A 165 -12.73 -39.58 -6.34
N GLU A 166 -12.25 -40.59 -7.06
CA GLU A 166 -12.93 -41.17 -8.21
C GLU A 166 -14.31 -41.72 -7.82
N ALA A 167 -14.40 -42.57 -6.79
CA ALA A 167 -15.67 -43.14 -6.34
C ALA A 167 -16.69 -42.07 -5.90
N PHE A 168 -16.25 -41.00 -5.23
CA PHE A 168 -17.08 -39.88 -4.84
C PHE A 168 -17.57 -39.09 -6.07
N LEU A 169 -16.69 -38.74 -7.00
CA LEU A 169 -17.08 -38.05 -8.24
C LEU A 169 -18.02 -38.90 -9.12
N GLN A 170 -17.83 -40.22 -9.18
CA GLN A 170 -18.77 -41.15 -9.80
C GLN A 170 -20.14 -41.18 -9.10
N ALA A 171 -20.20 -40.98 -7.78
CA ALA A 171 -21.46 -40.83 -7.04
C ALA A 171 -22.13 -39.48 -7.35
N MET A 172 -21.36 -38.39 -7.43
CA MET A 172 -21.86 -37.07 -7.83
C MET A 172 -22.46 -37.06 -9.24
N ASN A 173 -21.87 -37.79 -10.19
CA ASN A 173 -22.45 -37.99 -11.53
C ASN A 173 -23.87 -38.59 -11.47
N LYS A 174 -24.10 -39.51 -10.54
CA LYS A 174 -25.39 -40.21 -10.36
C LYS A 174 -26.41 -39.44 -9.52
N SER A 175 -26.07 -38.24 -9.03
CA SER A 175 -26.90 -37.47 -8.11
C SER A 175 -28.18 -36.89 -8.73
N VAL A 176 -28.23 -36.71 -10.04
CA VAL A 176 -29.36 -36.13 -10.77
C VAL A 176 -29.40 -36.67 -12.21
N SER A 177 -30.60 -36.83 -12.78
CA SER A 177 -30.80 -37.20 -14.18
C SER A 177 -31.64 -36.13 -14.89
N THR A 178 -31.27 -35.84 -16.14
CA THR A 178 -32.02 -34.90 -17.00
C THR A 178 -33.08 -35.58 -17.86
N GLY A 179 -33.17 -36.92 -17.87
CA GLY A 179 -34.01 -37.68 -18.81
C GLY A 179 -35.50 -37.30 -18.76
N ASP A 180 -36.10 -37.30 -17.56
CA ASP A 180 -37.52 -36.96 -17.40
C ASP A 180 -37.81 -35.50 -17.78
N ALA A 181 -36.88 -34.58 -17.48
CA ALA A 181 -37.01 -33.18 -17.86
C ALA A 181 -36.93 -33.02 -19.39
N LYS A 182 -35.90 -33.60 -20.03
CA LYS A 182 -35.73 -33.58 -21.50
C LYS A 182 -36.94 -34.15 -22.24
N ASN A 183 -37.50 -35.25 -21.74
CA ASN A 183 -38.72 -35.85 -22.28
C ASN A 183 -39.95 -34.97 -22.03
N THR A 184 -40.01 -34.26 -20.91
CA THR A 184 -41.13 -33.37 -20.58
C THR A 184 -41.12 -32.10 -21.42
N TYR A 185 -39.98 -31.44 -21.61
CA TYR A 185 -39.91 -30.16 -22.34
C TYR A 185 -39.74 -30.32 -23.85
N ALA A 186 -39.05 -31.38 -24.30
CA ALA A 186 -38.85 -31.71 -25.71
C ALA A 186 -38.43 -30.52 -26.59
N HIS A 187 -37.58 -29.61 -26.07
CA HIS A 187 -37.09 -28.46 -26.82
C HIS A 187 -36.15 -28.92 -27.96
N PRO A 188 -36.33 -28.47 -29.22
CA PRO A 188 -35.48 -28.86 -30.34
C PRO A 188 -34.10 -28.21 -30.25
N ARG A 189 -33.06 -28.94 -30.65
CA ARG A 189 -31.67 -28.46 -30.62
C ARG A 189 -31.42 -27.33 -31.63
N PRO A 190 -30.36 -26.51 -31.45
CA PRO A 190 -30.09 -25.35 -32.32
C PRO A 190 -29.95 -25.69 -33.81
N TYR A 191 -29.35 -26.84 -34.12
CA TYR A 191 -28.99 -27.26 -35.49
C TYR A 191 -30.05 -28.07 -36.24
N VAL A 192 -31.22 -28.35 -35.65
CA VAL A 192 -32.30 -29.12 -36.33
C VAL A 192 -33.34 -28.18 -36.95
N ASP A 193 -34.21 -28.72 -37.80
CA ASP A 193 -35.43 -28.00 -38.20
C ASP A 193 -36.41 -27.98 -37.02
N ARG A 194 -36.50 -26.82 -36.37
CA ARG A 194 -37.27 -26.60 -35.15
C ARG A 194 -38.77 -26.43 -35.43
N ALA A 195 -39.14 -26.08 -36.65
CA ALA A 195 -40.53 -25.93 -37.08
C ALA A 195 -41.17 -27.29 -37.43
N ASN A 196 -40.36 -28.25 -37.88
CA ASN A 196 -40.77 -29.60 -38.29
C ASN A 196 -40.23 -30.71 -37.35
N TYR A 197 -39.93 -30.37 -36.10
CA TYR A 197 -39.29 -31.27 -35.14
C TYR A 197 -40.12 -32.54 -34.90
N LYS A 198 -39.50 -33.71 -35.10
CA LYS A 198 -40.12 -35.05 -34.99
C LYS A 198 -41.36 -35.28 -35.87
N GLY A 199 -41.52 -34.49 -36.93
CA GLY A 199 -42.70 -34.54 -37.80
C GLY A 199 -43.93 -33.81 -37.24
N GLU A 200 -43.82 -33.17 -36.07
CA GLU A 200 -44.84 -32.26 -35.55
C GLU A 200 -44.62 -30.84 -36.08
N GLN A 201 -45.70 -30.08 -36.29
CA GLN A 201 -45.62 -28.67 -36.68
C GLN A 201 -45.60 -27.78 -35.43
N ILE A 202 -44.54 -26.98 -35.27
CA ILE A 202 -44.31 -26.17 -34.08
C ILE A 202 -44.44 -24.67 -34.41
N ASP A 203 -45.21 -23.92 -33.60
CA ASP A 203 -45.34 -22.46 -33.72
C ASP A 203 -44.15 -21.76 -33.05
N LEU A 204 -43.23 -21.26 -33.88
CA LEU A 204 -42.05 -20.51 -33.45
C LEU A 204 -42.31 -19.01 -33.25
N LYS A 205 -43.53 -18.51 -33.48
CA LYS A 205 -43.94 -17.10 -33.26
C LYS A 205 -43.03 -16.02 -33.86
N GLY A 206 -42.37 -16.33 -34.97
CA GLY A 206 -41.47 -15.43 -35.69
C GLY A 206 -39.97 -15.72 -35.51
N LEU A 207 -39.60 -16.63 -34.60
CA LEU A 207 -38.22 -17.12 -34.49
C LEU A 207 -37.83 -17.95 -35.73
N LYS A 208 -36.53 -18.06 -35.99
CA LYS A 208 -35.97 -18.80 -37.13
C LYS A 208 -36.31 -20.29 -37.05
N SER A 209 -36.69 -20.92 -38.17
CA SER A 209 -36.91 -22.38 -38.21
C SER A 209 -35.62 -23.18 -38.02
N THR A 210 -34.48 -22.62 -38.42
CA THR A 210 -33.14 -23.20 -38.31
C THR A 210 -32.18 -22.06 -38.00
N LEU A 211 -31.26 -22.26 -37.06
CA LEU A 211 -30.20 -21.30 -36.73
C LEU A 211 -28.98 -21.50 -37.62
N ASP A 212 -28.19 -20.44 -37.84
CA ASP A 212 -26.91 -20.53 -38.54
C ASP A 212 -25.81 -21.09 -37.61
N VAL A 213 -25.94 -22.38 -37.30
CA VAL A 213 -25.00 -23.15 -36.48
C VAL A 213 -23.99 -23.85 -37.37
N LYS A 214 -22.70 -23.63 -37.12
CA LYS A 214 -21.61 -24.41 -37.69
C LYS A 214 -21.39 -25.66 -36.87
N LYS A 215 -21.43 -26.82 -37.53
CA LYS A 215 -21.05 -28.09 -36.92
C LYS A 215 -19.53 -28.17 -36.78
N VAL A 216 -19.05 -28.45 -35.58
CA VAL A 216 -17.61 -28.58 -35.29
C VAL A 216 -17.09 -29.92 -35.85
N PRO A 217 -16.07 -29.91 -36.74
CA PRO A 217 -15.46 -31.13 -37.24
C PRO A 217 -14.95 -32.04 -36.11
N GLY A 218 -15.14 -33.34 -36.27
CA GLY A 218 -14.84 -34.33 -35.23
C GLY A 218 -16.04 -34.70 -34.36
N TYR A 219 -17.04 -33.82 -34.16
CA TYR A 219 -18.28 -34.22 -33.47
C TYR A 219 -19.23 -35.05 -34.38
N GLU A 220 -18.98 -35.07 -35.70
CA GLU A 220 -19.66 -35.99 -36.65
C GLU A 220 -19.02 -37.38 -36.74
N ASN A 221 -17.87 -37.60 -36.08
CA ASN A 221 -17.19 -38.90 -35.94
C ASN A 221 -16.57 -38.94 -34.52
N PHE A 222 -17.39 -38.74 -33.50
CA PHE A 222 -16.94 -38.50 -32.14
C PHE A 222 -16.46 -39.79 -31.49
N ASP A 223 -15.26 -39.77 -30.92
CA ASP A 223 -14.69 -40.89 -30.17
C ASP A 223 -14.96 -40.68 -28.67
N TRP A 224 -15.85 -41.50 -28.13
CA TRP A 224 -16.20 -41.53 -26.71
C TRP A 224 -15.07 -42.09 -25.82
N GLY A 225 -14.04 -42.73 -26.40
CA GLY A 225 -12.92 -43.29 -25.67
C GLY A 225 -13.24 -44.56 -24.86
N ASP A 226 -14.44 -45.13 -25.05
CA ASP A 226 -14.90 -46.38 -24.42
C ASP A 226 -14.50 -47.64 -25.22
N GLY A 227 -14.03 -47.47 -26.44
CA GLY A 227 -13.59 -48.53 -27.35
C GLY A 227 -14.65 -48.98 -28.36
N GLU A 228 -15.83 -48.36 -28.37
CA GLU A 228 -16.81 -48.52 -29.44
C GLU A 228 -16.41 -47.74 -30.71
N THR A 229 -17.10 -47.96 -31.83
CA THR A 229 -16.82 -47.23 -33.07
C THR A 229 -17.33 -45.79 -33.00
N PRO A 230 -16.51 -44.77 -33.38
CA PRO A 230 -16.94 -43.38 -33.39
C PRO A 230 -18.23 -43.14 -34.19
N ASP A 231 -19.11 -42.30 -33.66
CA ASP A 231 -20.45 -42.06 -34.20
C ASP A 231 -20.74 -40.57 -34.46
N ASN A 232 -21.84 -40.30 -35.18
CA ASN A 232 -22.26 -38.93 -35.47
C ASN A 232 -23.18 -38.42 -34.37
N GLU A 233 -22.59 -37.75 -33.39
CA GLU A 233 -23.31 -37.19 -32.25
C GLU A 233 -24.40 -36.19 -32.66
N TYR A 234 -24.23 -35.44 -33.76
CA TYR A 234 -25.31 -34.57 -34.24
C TYR A 234 -26.56 -35.37 -34.65
N ASP A 235 -26.39 -36.55 -35.25
CA ASP A 235 -27.53 -37.39 -35.66
C ASP A 235 -28.13 -38.11 -34.44
N GLY A 236 -27.29 -38.66 -33.55
CA GLY A 236 -27.73 -39.31 -32.31
C GLY A 236 -28.49 -38.37 -31.37
N LEU A 237 -28.05 -37.12 -31.28
CA LEU A 237 -28.68 -36.11 -30.45
C LEU A 237 -29.89 -35.42 -31.10
N ALA A 238 -30.08 -35.49 -32.42
CA ALA A 238 -31.13 -34.76 -33.15
C ALA A 238 -32.55 -35.09 -32.66
N GLU A 239 -32.78 -36.34 -32.25
CA GLU A 239 -34.05 -36.83 -31.71
C GLU A 239 -34.18 -36.67 -30.18
N SER A 240 -33.27 -35.94 -29.53
CA SER A 240 -33.27 -35.74 -28.07
C SER A 240 -33.51 -34.27 -27.70
N GLY A 241 -34.36 -34.05 -26.68
CA GLY A 241 -34.64 -32.69 -26.19
C GLY A 241 -33.38 -31.98 -25.67
N SER A 242 -33.23 -30.70 -26.02
CA SER A 242 -32.09 -29.87 -25.60
C SER A 242 -32.17 -29.55 -24.10
N PHE A 243 -33.33 -29.07 -23.62
CA PHE A 243 -33.48 -28.52 -22.29
C PHE A 243 -33.80 -29.57 -21.20
N PRO A 244 -33.11 -29.57 -20.04
CA PRO A 244 -31.81 -28.92 -19.76
C PRO A 244 -30.64 -29.71 -20.37
N SER A 245 -29.46 -29.09 -20.50
CA SER A 245 -28.27 -29.77 -21.02
C SER A 245 -27.73 -30.84 -20.06
N GLY A 246 -27.77 -32.10 -20.48
CA GLY A 246 -27.27 -33.24 -19.69
C GLY A 246 -25.74 -33.24 -19.53
N HIS A 247 -25.01 -32.82 -20.56
CA HIS A 247 -23.56 -32.65 -20.51
C HIS A 247 -23.16 -31.50 -19.56
N THR A 248 -23.95 -30.41 -19.53
CA THR A 248 -23.74 -29.35 -18.55
C THR A 248 -24.07 -29.83 -17.14
N THR A 249 -25.17 -30.56 -16.95
CA THR A 249 -25.48 -31.17 -15.65
C THR A 249 -24.36 -32.09 -15.18
N PHE A 250 -23.77 -32.90 -16.06
CA PHE A 250 -22.57 -33.68 -15.75
C PHE A 250 -21.42 -32.78 -15.29
N ALA A 251 -21.04 -31.78 -16.09
CA ALA A 251 -19.92 -30.89 -15.76
C ALA A 251 -20.13 -30.17 -14.41
N PHE A 252 -21.36 -29.71 -14.13
CA PHE A 252 -21.70 -29.09 -12.85
C PHE A 252 -21.75 -30.10 -11.70
N SER A 253 -22.27 -31.32 -11.89
CA SER A 253 -22.22 -32.35 -10.85
C SER A 253 -20.80 -32.76 -10.49
N GLN A 254 -19.90 -32.88 -11.48
CA GLN A 254 -18.48 -33.13 -11.24
C GLN A 254 -17.81 -31.91 -10.58
N GLY A 255 -18.07 -30.72 -11.10
CA GLY A 255 -17.51 -29.45 -10.64
C GLY A 255 -17.85 -29.09 -9.21
N VAL A 256 -19.15 -29.09 -8.88
CA VAL A 256 -19.66 -28.81 -7.54
C VAL A 256 -19.24 -29.92 -6.56
N GLY A 257 -19.15 -31.17 -7.03
CA GLY A 257 -18.54 -32.25 -6.26
C GLY A 257 -17.07 -31.97 -5.93
N LEU A 258 -16.26 -31.63 -6.93
CA LEU A 258 -14.84 -31.32 -6.76
C LEU A 258 -14.61 -30.08 -5.89
N SER A 259 -15.40 -29.01 -6.05
CA SER A 259 -15.32 -27.82 -5.18
C SER A 259 -15.80 -28.10 -3.74
N ALA A 260 -16.67 -29.09 -3.54
CA ALA A 260 -17.08 -29.55 -2.21
C ALA A 260 -16.03 -30.43 -1.49
N ILE A 261 -14.94 -30.84 -2.17
CA ILE A 261 -13.79 -31.55 -1.54
C ILE A 261 -12.47 -30.79 -1.66
N LEU A 262 -12.38 -29.84 -2.60
CA LEU A 262 -11.25 -28.92 -2.82
C LEU A 262 -11.72 -27.44 -2.86
N PRO A 263 -12.42 -26.94 -1.82
CA PRO A 263 -12.95 -25.57 -1.76
C PRO A 263 -11.87 -24.48 -1.87
N GLU A 264 -10.61 -24.77 -1.56
CA GLU A 264 -9.46 -23.87 -1.69
C GLU A 264 -9.23 -23.38 -3.14
N LEU A 265 -9.79 -24.10 -4.12
CA LEU A 265 -9.80 -23.80 -5.56
C LEU A 265 -11.23 -23.68 -6.10
N GLY A 266 -12.24 -23.55 -5.24
CA GLY A 266 -13.66 -23.59 -5.62
C GLY A 266 -14.05 -22.53 -6.65
N ALA A 267 -13.50 -21.31 -6.55
CA ALA A 267 -13.74 -20.26 -7.54
C ALA A 267 -13.23 -20.65 -8.94
N GLN A 268 -12.02 -21.22 -9.02
CA GLN A 268 -11.40 -21.68 -10.26
C GLN A 268 -12.15 -22.88 -10.86
N ILE A 269 -12.48 -23.87 -10.03
CA ILE A 269 -13.26 -25.05 -10.41
C ILE A 269 -14.61 -24.65 -11.00
N MET A 270 -15.39 -23.82 -10.28
CA MET A 270 -16.70 -23.40 -10.76
C MET A 270 -16.62 -22.58 -12.06
N THR A 271 -15.57 -21.77 -12.24
CA THR A 271 -15.33 -21.02 -13.48
C THR A 271 -15.02 -21.94 -14.67
N ARG A 272 -14.16 -22.94 -14.49
CA ARG A 272 -13.87 -23.95 -15.53
C ARG A 272 -15.11 -24.76 -15.91
N VAL A 273 -15.97 -25.03 -14.93
CA VAL A 273 -17.22 -25.77 -15.09
C VAL A 273 -18.28 -24.98 -15.85
N SER A 274 -18.42 -23.68 -15.59
CA SER A 274 -19.32 -22.83 -16.39
C SER A 274 -18.87 -22.73 -17.85
N GLU A 275 -17.55 -22.81 -18.08
CA GLU A 275 -16.97 -22.89 -19.42
C GLU A 275 -17.21 -24.24 -20.11
N ALA A 276 -17.08 -25.37 -19.41
CA ALA A 276 -17.46 -26.68 -19.96
C ALA A 276 -18.96 -26.73 -20.34
N GLY A 277 -19.79 -25.98 -19.61
CA GLY A 277 -21.17 -25.69 -20.00
C GLY A 277 -21.26 -24.85 -21.29
N ASN A 278 -20.59 -23.70 -21.35
CA ASN A 278 -20.53 -22.81 -22.51
C ASN A 278 -20.02 -23.51 -23.78
N ASN A 279 -19.09 -24.45 -23.64
CA ASN A 279 -18.54 -25.26 -24.72
C ASN A 279 -19.60 -26.18 -25.39
N ARG A 280 -20.77 -26.37 -24.77
CA ARG A 280 -21.91 -27.03 -25.44
C ARG A 280 -22.67 -26.12 -26.40
N ILE A 281 -22.55 -24.81 -26.22
CA ILE A 281 -22.97 -23.77 -27.18
C ILE A 281 -21.94 -23.66 -28.30
N VAL A 282 -20.63 -23.74 -28.00
CA VAL A 282 -19.55 -23.82 -29.00
C VAL A 282 -19.77 -24.97 -29.99
N LEU A 283 -20.11 -26.17 -29.51
CA LEU A 283 -20.49 -27.31 -30.37
C LEU A 283 -21.83 -27.12 -31.12
N GLY A 284 -22.59 -26.07 -30.82
CA GLY A 284 -23.87 -25.78 -31.46
C GLY A 284 -25.04 -26.68 -31.05
N VAL A 285 -24.92 -27.43 -29.95
CA VAL A 285 -25.90 -28.49 -29.58
C VAL A 285 -26.84 -28.11 -28.43
N HIS A 286 -26.58 -26.98 -27.76
CA HIS A 286 -27.33 -26.47 -26.61
C HIS A 286 -27.38 -24.94 -26.61
N TYR A 287 -28.43 -24.38 -26.00
CA TYR A 287 -28.64 -22.93 -25.84
C TYR A 287 -28.24 -22.44 -24.43
N PRO A 288 -27.96 -21.14 -24.22
CA PRO A 288 -27.76 -20.54 -22.89
C PRO A 288 -28.75 -21.00 -21.80
N LEU A 289 -30.07 -21.05 -22.08
CA LEU A 289 -31.06 -21.56 -21.12
C LEU A 289 -30.86 -23.04 -20.78
N ASP A 290 -30.44 -23.88 -21.73
CA ASP A 290 -30.08 -25.28 -21.46
C ASP A 290 -28.90 -25.37 -20.48
N ILE A 291 -27.94 -24.43 -20.58
CA ILE A 291 -26.76 -24.37 -19.71
C ILE A 291 -27.16 -23.90 -18.31
N MET A 292 -27.99 -22.86 -18.20
CA MET A 292 -28.56 -22.38 -16.93
C MET A 292 -29.36 -23.48 -16.22
N GLY A 293 -30.22 -24.20 -16.96
CA GLY A 293 -30.95 -25.36 -16.43
C GLY A 293 -30.02 -26.52 -16.03
N GLY A 294 -28.92 -26.72 -16.77
CA GLY A 294 -27.90 -27.72 -16.45
C GLY A 294 -27.12 -27.41 -15.17
N HIS A 295 -26.75 -26.15 -14.97
CA HIS A 295 -26.14 -25.61 -13.74
C HIS A 295 -27.05 -25.85 -12.52
N ILE A 296 -28.31 -25.40 -12.61
CA ILE A 296 -29.33 -25.58 -11.59
C ILE A 296 -29.45 -27.07 -11.20
N ALA A 297 -29.52 -27.95 -12.20
CA ALA A 297 -29.63 -29.40 -11.98
C ALA A 297 -28.43 -29.97 -11.22
N GLY A 298 -27.19 -29.63 -11.62
CA GLY A 298 -25.97 -30.16 -10.99
C GLY A 298 -25.79 -29.68 -9.55
N ALA A 299 -26.03 -28.40 -9.29
CA ALA A 299 -25.97 -27.82 -7.93
C ALA A 299 -27.00 -28.48 -6.99
N TYR A 300 -28.25 -28.59 -7.45
CA TYR A 300 -29.32 -29.29 -6.73
C TYR A 300 -29.00 -30.77 -6.47
N GLY A 301 -28.51 -31.48 -7.49
CA GLY A 301 -28.14 -32.89 -7.40
C GLY A 301 -27.07 -33.14 -6.35
N VAL A 302 -25.95 -32.43 -6.42
CA VAL A 302 -24.83 -32.59 -5.49
C VAL A 302 -25.23 -32.25 -4.06
N ALA A 303 -25.95 -31.14 -3.84
CA ALA A 303 -26.42 -30.77 -2.49
C ALA A 303 -27.42 -31.78 -1.90
N THR A 304 -28.26 -32.38 -2.76
CA THR A 304 -29.18 -33.46 -2.38
C THR A 304 -28.40 -34.73 -2.03
N ALA A 305 -27.41 -35.12 -2.83
CA ALA A 305 -26.57 -36.28 -2.57
C ALA A 305 -25.76 -36.12 -1.27
N LEU A 306 -25.17 -34.94 -1.03
CA LEU A 306 -24.46 -34.60 0.20
C LEU A 306 -25.36 -34.52 1.45
N SER A 307 -26.69 -34.56 1.31
CA SER A 307 -27.61 -34.72 2.46
C SER A 307 -27.65 -36.16 3.01
N ASP A 308 -27.21 -37.15 2.23
CA ASP A 308 -27.01 -38.51 2.71
C ASP A 308 -25.72 -38.63 3.53
N PRO A 309 -25.77 -39.15 4.78
CA PRO A 309 -24.59 -39.25 5.63
C PRO A 309 -23.46 -40.12 5.07
N ALA A 310 -23.74 -41.14 4.26
CA ALA A 310 -22.70 -41.99 3.68
C ALA A 310 -22.00 -41.26 2.52
N THR A 311 -22.74 -40.54 1.68
CA THR A 311 -22.16 -39.67 0.64
C THR A 311 -21.40 -38.48 1.23
N ALA A 312 -21.88 -37.87 2.32
CA ALA A 312 -21.14 -36.85 3.06
C ALA A 312 -19.83 -37.39 3.65
N GLN A 313 -19.80 -38.65 4.12
CA GLN A 313 -18.57 -39.29 4.56
C GLN A 313 -17.62 -39.60 3.40
N GLN A 314 -18.13 -40.04 2.24
CA GLN A 314 -17.32 -40.21 1.03
C GLN A 314 -16.64 -38.89 0.61
N ALA A 315 -17.32 -37.75 0.73
CA ALA A 315 -16.74 -36.44 0.45
C ALA A 315 -15.54 -36.13 1.38
N LYS A 316 -15.68 -36.40 2.68
CA LYS A 316 -14.59 -36.25 3.67
C LYS A 316 -13.42 -37.17 3.37
N ASP A 317 -13.71 -38.42 3.05
CA ASP A 317 -12.70 -39.45 2.74
C ASP A 317 -11.94 -39.11 1.45
N ALA A 318 -12.61 -38.53 0.45
CA ALA A 318 -12.03 -38.02 -0.80
C ALA A 318 -11.21 -36.73 -0.60
N ARG A 319 -11.68 -35.79 0.22
CA ARG A 319 -10.92 -34.58 0.60
C ARG A 319 -9.60 -34.94 1.28
N ALA A 320 -9.63 -35.86 2.24
CA ALA A 320 -8.43 -36.35 2.92
C ALA A 320 -7.47 -37.09 1.97
N GLU A 321 -7.99 -37.78 0.96
CA GLU A 321 -7.18 -38.42 -0.09
C GLU A 321 -6.49 -37.38 -0.97
N LEU A 322 -7.23 -36.39 -1.49
CA LEU A 322 -6.66 -35.27 -2.27
C LEU A 322 -5.57 -34.53 -1.50
N GLN A 323 -5.85 -34.15 -0.25
CA GLN A 323 -4.89 -33.46 0.62
C GLN A 323 -3.59 -34.26 0.79
N SER A 324 -3.71 -35.56 1.04
CA SER A 324 -2.56 -36.47 1.22
C SER A 324 -1.76 -36.69 -0.07
N VAL A 325 -2.45 -37.00 -1.18
CA VAL A 325 -1.81 -37.40 -2.44
C VAL A 325 -1.18 -36.19 -3.15
N LEU A 326 -1.95 -35.12 -3.37
CA LEU A 326 -1.42 -33.92 -4.05
C LEU A 326 -0.38 -33.20 -3.18
N GLY A 327 -0.54 -33.17 -1.86
CA GLY A 327 0.48 -32.67 -0.94
C GLY A 327 1.79 -33.46 -1.02
N ALA A 328 1.71 -34.79 -1.09
CA ALA A 328 2.87 -35.66 -1.27
C ALA A 328 3.57 -35.45 -2.63
N ASP A 329 2.81 -35.31 -3.72
CA ASP A 329 3.34 -35.05 -5.06
C ASP A 329 4.04 -33.67 -5.13
N CYS A 330 3.49 -32.64 -4.50
CA CYS A 330 4.17 -31.33 -4.39
C CYS A 330 5.49 -31.38 -3.62
N LYS A 331 5.53 -32.15 -2.52
CA LYS A 331 6.77 -32.40 -1.76
C LYS A 331 7.78 -33.21 -2.58
N ALA A 332 7.34 -34.24 -3.28
CA ALA A 332 8.20 -35.10 -4.11
C ALA A 332 8.84 -34.32 -5.28
N ASN A 333 8.15 -33.30 -5.80
CA ASN A 333 8.65 -32.42 -6.86
C ASN A 333 9.33 -31.14 -6.33
N GLY A 334 9.50 -30.98 -5.02
CA GLY A 334 10.24 -29.87 -4.41
C GLY A 334 9.53 -28.51 -4.43
N ILE A 335 8.21 -28.49 -4.63
CA ILE A 335 7.39 -27.26 -4.58
C ILE A 335 7.18 -26.82 -3.12
N THR A 336 6.93 -27.79 -2.24
CA THR A 336 6.78 -27.59 -0.79
C THR A 336 7.81 -28.40 -0.02
N LYS A 337 8.14 -27.93 1.19
CA LYS A 337 8.98 -28.66 2.14
C LYS A 337 8.24 -29.86 2.74
N ASP A 338 6.95 -29.68 3.01
CA ASP A 338 6.09 -30.62 3.70
C ASP A 338 4.93 -31.05 2.80
N ALA A 339 4.33 -32.21 3.13
CA ALA A 339 3.35 -32.89 2.29
C ALA A 339 1.94 -32.34 2.55
N ASP A 340 1.80 -31.03 2.42
CA ASP A 340 0.58 -30.28 2.70
C ASP A 340 0.05 -29.64 1.41
N LEU A 341 -1.21 -29.91 1.10
CA LEU A 341 -1.85 -29.41 -0.12
C LEU A 341 -2.15 -27.91 -0.04
N HIS A 342 -2.45 -27.36 1.13
CA HIS A 342 -2.73 -25.93 1.27
C HIS A 342 -1.47 -25.12 1.01
N ASP A 343 -0.34 -25.51 1.61
CA ASP A 343 0.97 -24.94 1.30
C ASP A 343 1.31 -25.10 -0.18
N CYS A 344 0.94 -26.20 -0.83
CA CYS A 344 1.16 -26.35 -2.27
C CYS A 344 0.29 -25.42 -3.11
N ILE A 345 -1.00 -25.26 -2.79
CA ILE A 345 -1.89 -24.31 -3.47
C ILE A 345 -1.34 -22.88 -3.34
N ASN A 346 -0.80 -22.54 -2.16
CA ASN A 346 -0.17 -21.24 -1.91
C ASN A 346 1.15 -21.08 -2.70
N ALA A 347 2.05 -22.09 -2.67
CA ALA A 347 3.35 -22.05 -3.35
C ALA A 347 3.24 -22.07 -4.89
N THR A 348 2.23 -22.74 -5.43
CA THR A 348 1.92 -22.72 -6.88
C THR A 348 1.15 -21.48 -7.31
N ASN A 349 0.63 -20.70 -6.36
CA ASN A 349 -0.33 -19.61 -6.58
C ASN A 349 -1.60 -20.08 -7.32
N ALA A 350 -1.99 -21.35 -7.16
CA ALA A 350 -3.07 -21.98 -7.92
C ALA A 350 -4.43 -21.27 -7.73
N ASN A 351 -4.64 -20.68 -6.56
CA ASN A 351 -5.83 -19.90 -6.22
C ASN A 351 -5.61 -18.37 -6.25
N GLY A 352 -4.50 -17.87 -6.77
CA GLY A 352 -4.02 -16.50 -6.53
C GLY A 352 -4.64 -15.36 -7.35
N ASN A 353 -4.19 -14.14 -7.05
CA ASN A 353 -4.63 -12.88 -7.66
C ASN A 353 -3.79 -12.47 -8.91
N SER A 354 -2.92 -13.35 -9.43
CA SER A 354 -2.08 -13.05 -10.59
C SER A 354 -1.63 -14.32 -11.31
N SER A 355 -1.77 -14.34 -12.63
CA SER A 355 -1.24 -15.37 -13.52
C SER A 355 0.26 -15.24 -13.81
N LYS A 356 0.93 -14.16 -13.37
CA LYS A 356 2.34 -13.88 -13.71
C LYS A 356 3.31 -14.52 -12.72
N GLN A 357 3.51 -15.85 -12.81
CA GLN A 357 4.75 -16.56 -12.42
C GLN A 357 4.74 -18.02 -12.88
N GLN A 358 5.88 -18.71 -12.71
CA GLN A 358 6.23 -20.03 -13.27
C GLN A 358 5.24 -21.18 -13.01
N TYR A 359 4.35 -21.09 -12.02
CA TYR A 359 3.49 -22.22 -11.58
C TYR A 359 1.97 -22.02 -11.77
N GLY A 360 1.47 -20.78 -11.77
CA GLY A 360 0.14 -20.35 -12.25
C GLY A 360 -1.12 -20.87 -11.53
N GLY A 361 -2.20 -20.07 -11.60
CA GLY A 361 -3.57 -20.51 -11.32
C GLY A 361 -4.36 -20.88 -12.58
N TYR A 362 -5.66 -21.14 -12.43
CA TYR A 362 -6.54 -21.28 -13.60
C TYR A 362 -6.50 -20.01 -14.44
N THR A 363 -6.30 -20.17 -15.75
CA THR A 363 -6.35 -19.09 -16.72
C THR A 363 -7.10 -19.56 -17.96
N ASN A 364 -7.75 -18.62 -18.64
CA ASN A 364 -8.40 -18.88 -19.92
C ASN A 364 -8.31 -17.63 -20.80
N ALA A 365 -7.86 -17.80 -22.04
CA ALA A 365 -7.80 -16.74 -23.04
C ALA A 365 -9.11 -16.53 -23.81
N PHE A 366 -10.03 -17.51 -23.81
CA PHE A 366 -11.26 -17.46 -24.59
C PHE A 366 -12.23 -16.39 -24.05
N THR A 367 -12.74 -15.59 -24.98
CA THR A 367 -13.73 -14.55 -24.72
C THR A 367 -14.91 -14.70 -25.66
N ASP A 368 -16.10 -14.38 -25.16
CA ASP A 368 -17.37 -14.43 -25.88
C ASP A 368 -18.24 -13.22 -25.50
N ASP A 369 -19.44 -13.11 -26.08
CA ASP A 369 -20.36 -11.98 -25.83
C ASP A 369 -20.82 -11.86 -24.36
N VAL A 370 -20.63 -12.91 -23.55
CA VAL A 370 -20.95 -12.95 -22.11
C VAL A 370 -19.70 -12.69 -21.27
N VAL A 371 -18.56 -13.28 -21.64
CA VAL A 371 -17.26 -13.16 -20.96
C VAL A 371 -16.29 -12.43 -21.89
N THR A 372 -16.33 -11.09 -21.85
CA THR A 372 -15.57 -10.21 -22.76
C THR A 372 -14.10 -10.00 -22.39
N LYS A 373 -13.61 -10.66 -21.33
CA LYS A 373 -12.22 -10.54 -20.84
C LYS A 373 -11.65 -11.93 -20.49
N PRO A 374 -10.37 -12.19 -20.78
CA PRO A 374 -9.69 -13.40 -20.31
C PRO A 374 -9.74 -13.58 -18.80
N VAL A 375 -9.73 -14.83 -18.35
CA VAL A 375 -9.53 -15.19 -16.93
C VAL A 375 -8.03 -15.20 -16.66
N THR A 376 -7.56 -14.27 -15.82
CA THR A 376 -6.14 -14.03 -15.51
C THR A 376 -5.78 -14.24 -14.04
N ASP A 377 -6.79 -14.42 -13.17
CA ASP A 377 -6.70 -14.42 -11.72
C ASP A 377 -8.05 -14.85 -11.10
N ARG A 378 -8.10 -14.96 -9.76
CA ARG A 378 -9.32 -15.30 -9.02
C ARG A 378 -10.50 -14.34 -9.29
N GLN A 379 -10.28 -13.03 -9.42
CA GLN A 379 -11.39 -12.08 -9.53
C GLN A 379 -12.02 -12.15 -10.92
N SER A 380 -11.21 -12.14 -11.98
CA SER A 380 -11.67 -12.36 -13.35
C SER A 380 -12.35 -13.73 -13.53
N ALA A 381 -11.95 -14.75 -12.77
CA ALA A 381 -12.65 -16.03 -12.72
C ALA A 381 -14.08 -15.89 -12.11
N ILE A 382 -14.19 -15.26 -10.93
CA ILE A 382 -15.49 -14.97 -10.29
C ILE A 382 -16.40 -14.13 -11.20
N ASP A 383 -15.84 -13.14 -11.89
CA ASP A 383 -16.59 -12.26 -12.80
C ASP A 383 -17.10 -13.06 -14.01
N ALA A 384 -16.25 -13.88 -14.63
CA ALA A 384 -16.63 -14.76 -15.74
C ALA A 384 -17.72 -15.78 -15.35
N TYR A 385 -17.62 -16.38 -14.15
CA TYR A 385 -18.68 -17.24 -13.62
C TYR A 385 -19.98 -16.46 -13.43
N THR A 386 -19.91 -15.27 -12.82
CA THR A 386 -21.08 -14.43 -12.53
C THR A 386 -21.80 -14.02 -13.81
N ALA A 387 -21.08 -13.66 -14.87
CA ALA A 387 -21.67 -13.36 -16.18
C ALA A 387 -22.39 -14.57 -16.80
N ARG A 388 -21.78 -15.77 -16.73
CA ARG A 388 -22.38 -17.03 -17.19
C ARG A 388 -23.51 -17.56 -16.30
N MET A 389 -23.83 -16.94 -15.16
CA MET A 389 -25.07 -17.24 -14.44
C MET A 389 -26.29 -16.58 -15.09
N THR A 390 -26.12 -15.47 -15.81
CA THR A 390 -27.23 -14.72 -16.43
C THR A 390 -27.20 -14.73 -17.95
N TYR A 391 -26.09 -15.07 -18.61
CA TYR A 391 -25.93 -15.03 -20.07
C TYR A 391 -26.45 -13.72 -20.71
N GLY A 392 -26.30 -12.59 -20.00
CA GLY A 392 -26.79 -11.29 -20.46
C GLY A 392 -28.32 -11.18 -20.62
N PHE A 393 -29.11 -12.17 -20.20
CA PHE A 393 -30.57 -12.08 -20.24
C PHE A 393 -31.07 -10.88 -19.43
N THR A 394 -32.08 -10.17 -19.94
CA THR A 394 -32.79 -9.16 -19.15
C THR A 394 -33.63 -9.82 -18.05
N GLN A 395 -33.83 -9.13 -16.92
CA GLN A 395 -34.72 -9.59 -15.87
C GLN A 395 -36.18 -9.48 -16.34
N THR A 396 -36.84 -10.63 -16.55
CA THR A 396 -38.24 -10.72 -16.98
C THR A 396 -39.23 -11.06 -15.85
N GLY A 397 -38.72 -11.56 -14.72
CA GLY A 397 -39.49 -11.89 -13.53
C GLY A 397 -39.47 -10.81 -12.45
N ASP A 398 -39.95 -11.15 -11.26
CA ASP A 398 -39.96 -10.26 -10.10
C ASP A 398 -38.53 -10.03 -9.56
N THR A 399 -38.02 -8.81 -9.77
CA THR A 399 -36.70 -8.32 -9.33
C THR A 399 -36.65 -7.88 -7.86
N THR A 400 -37.79 -7.91 -7.16
CA THR A 400 -37.90 -7.50 -5.75
C THR A 400 -37.81 -8.68 -4.78
N LYS A 401 -37.73 -9.91 -5.28
CA LYS A 401 -37.57 -11.10 -4.43
C LYS A 401 -36.27 -11.02 -3.63
N ARG A 402 -36.40 -11.26 -2.33
CA ARG A 402 -35.31 -11.47 -1.38
C ARG A 402 -34.46 -12.69 -1.77
N PRO A 403 -33.25 -12.84 -1.22
CA PRO A 403 -32.50 -14.09 -1.30
C PRO A 403 -33.31 -15.29 -0.79
N VAL A 404 -33.19 -16.42 -1.48
CA VAL A 404 -33.91 -17.66 -1.15
C VAL A 404 -32.91 -18.80 -1.17
N VAL A 405 -32.47 -19.22 0.01
CA VAL A 405 -31.56 -20.35 0.15
C VAL A 405 -32.36 -21.64 0.22
N PRO A 406 -32.21 -22.58 -0.73
CA PRO A 406 -32.87 -23.88 -0.68
C PRO A 406 -32.48 -24.67 0.58
N ALA A 407 -33.35 -25.53 1.09
CA ALA A 407 -32.96 -26.51 2.11
C ALA A 407 -31.88 -27.46 1.55
N GLY A 408 -30.84 -27.76 2.33
CA GLY A 408 -29.72 -28.59 1.92
C GLY A 408 -28.60 -27.87 1.17
N ALA A 409 -28.77 -26.58 0.81
CA ALA A 409 -27.69 -25.80 0.19
C ALA A 409 -26.48 -25.63 1.12
N GLU A 410 -26.71 -25.59 2.44
CA GLU A 410 -25.67 -25.66 3.47
C GLU A 410 -24.71 -26.87 3.34
N ASN A 411 -25.15 -27.98 2.74
CA ASN A 411 -24.30 -29.18 2.55
C ASN A 411 -23.11 -28.93 1.61
N LEU A 412 -23.23 -27.96 0.68
CA LEU A 412 -22.15 -27.57 -0.24
C LEU A 412 -20.94 -26.95 0.48
N LEU A 413 -21.14 -26.48 1.72
CA LEU A 413 -20.12 -25.87 2.57
C LEU A 413 -19.61 -26.83 3.66
N ALA A 414 -20.10 -28.08 3.74
CA ALA A 414 -19.87 -28.98 4.88
C ALA A 414 -18.43 -29.53 5.03
N ASN A 415 -17.59 -29.38 4.01
CA ASN A 415 -16.15 -29.74 4.04
C ASN A 415 -15.23 -28.52 3.93
N VAL A 416 -15.77 -27.31 4.05
CA VAL A 416 -14.98 -26.08 4.10
C VAL A 416 -14.48 -25.93 5.52
N ASP A 417 -13.20 -26.21 5.78
CA ASP A 417 -12.70 -26.45 7.13
C ASP A 417 -12.98 -25.27 8.09
N TYR A 418 -12.84 -24.03 7.62
CA TYR A 418 -13.08 -22.81 8.41
C TYR A 418 -14.56 -22.56 8.78
N PHE A 419 -15.51 -23.25 8.14
CA PHE A 419 -16.93 -23.24 8.51
C PHE A 419 -17.29 -24.37 9.51
N ASN A 420 -16.48 -25.44 9.62
CA ASN A 420 -16.91 -26.73 10.17
C ASN A 420 -16.09 -27.31 11.35
N THR A 421 -15.01 -26.67 11.81
CA THR A 421 -14.17 -27.25 12.90
C THR A 421 -14.95 -27.49 14.19
N ASP A 422 -14.98 -28.75 14.67
CA ASP A 422 -15.62 -29.16 15.93
C ASP A 422 -14.66 -29.26 17.13
N ASP A 423 -13.34 -29.15 16.92
CA ASP A 423 -12.33 -29.31 17.98
C ASP A 423 -11.98 -28.00 18.70
N ALA A 424 -12.48 -27.84 19.93
CA ALA A 424 -11.99 -26.85 20.88
C ALA A 424 -10.71 -27.34 21.58
N ALA A 425 -9.57 -27.30 20.87
CA ALA A 425 -8.28 -27.76 21.38
C ALA A 425 -7.14 -26.74 21.15
N GLY A 426 -6.86 -25.92 22.17
CA GLY A 426 -5.68 -25.06 22.26
C GLY A 426 -5.89 -23.62 21.81
N ASP A 427 -5.98 -22.70 22.78
CA ASP A 427 -5.68 -21.25 22.81
C ASP A 427 -6.06 -20.30 21.64
N ASP A 428 -6.67 -20.78 20.56
CA ASP A 428 -7.18 -20.01 19.42
C ASP A 428 -8.59 -20.52 19.03
N PRO A 429 -9.67 -19.76 19.30
CA PRO A 429 -11.04 -20.23 19.14
C PRO A 429 -11.51 -20.15 17.67
N LYS A 430 -11.20 -21.18 16.87
CA LYS A 430 -11.86 -21.39 15.57
C LYS A 430 -13.38 -21.54 15.77
N LEU A 431 -14.16 -20.74 15.04
CA LEU A 431 -15.60 -20.62 15.25
C LEU A 431 -16.38 -21.52 14.30
N LYS A 432 -17.09 -22.51 14.84
CA LYS A 432 -18.06 -23.29 14.08
C LYS A 432 -19.29 -22.45 13.74
N PHE A 433 -19.71 -22.46 12.48
CA PHE A 433 -20.93 -21.78 12.03
C PHE A 433 -22.18 -22.59 12.38
N THR A 434 -23.26 -21.90 12.73
CA THR A 434 -24.61 -22.47 12.77
C THR A 434 -25.18 -22.59 11.36
N THR A 435 -26.19 -23.44 11.18
CA THR A 435 -26.89 -23.59 9.89
C THR A 435 -27.48 -22.26 9.41
N ASP A 436 -28.01 -21.42 10.31
CA ASP A 436 -28.55 -20.10 9.96
C ASP A 436 -27.45 -19.10 9.56
N GLU A 437 -26.24 -19.20 10.12
CA GLU A 437 -25.08 -18.40 9.70
C GLU A 437 -24.58 -18.83 8.32
N LEU A 438 -24.46 -20.15 8.05
CA LEU A 438 -24.12 -20.67 6.71
C LEU A 438 -25.13 -20.23 5.65
N ARG A 439 -26.43 -20.28 5.98
CA ARG A 439 -27.49 -19.85 5.06
C ARG A 439 -27.45 -18.35 4.80
N GLN A 440 -27.03 -17.52 5.76
CA GLN A 440 -26.76 -16.09 5.49
C GLN A 440 -25.56 -15.89 4.56
N VAL A 441 -24.50 -16.69 4.65
CA VAL A 441 -23.36 -16.65 3.71
C VAL A 441 -23.78 -17.05 2.29
N ILE A 442 -24.60 -18.09 2.15
CA ILE A 442 -25.12 -18.51 0.84
C ILE A 442 -26.02 -17.41 0.25
N ALA A 443 -26.93 -16.85 1.05
CA ALA A 443 -27.80 -15.74 0.65
C ALA A 443 -27.01 -14.49 0.19
N ALA A 444 -25.89 -14.19 0.87
CA ALA A 444 -25.00 -13.09 0.51
C ALA A 444 -24.31 -13.27 -0.85
N SER A 445 -24.17 -14.51 -1.33
CA SER A 445 -23.58 -14.80 -2.63
C SER A 445 -24.54 -14.63 -3.81
N GLU A 446 -25.86 -14.60 -3.55
CA GLU A 446 -26.87 -14.72 -4.60
C GLU A 446 -26.80 -13.58 -5.62
N ILE A 447 -26.98 -13.89 -6.92
CA ILE A 447 -27.27 -12.88 -7.93
C ILE A 447 -28.67 -12.28 -7.72
N ALA A 448 -28.95 -11.14 -8.36
CA ALA A 448 -30.26 -10.51 -8.32
C ALA A 448 -31.36 -11.44 -8.86
N SER A 449 -32.60 -11.26 -8.41
CA SER A 449 -33.77 -12.06 -8.79
C SER A 449 -34.36 -11.63 -10.15
N GLY A 450 -35.28 -12.43 -10.69
CA GLY A 450 -36.03 -12.08 -11.91
C GLY A 450 -35.37 -12.43 -13.24
N TYR A 451 -34.17 -13.01 -13.27
CA TYR A 451 -33.63 -13.64 -14.49
C TYR A 451 -34.43 -14.91 -14.87
N PRO A 452 -34.36 -15.40 -16.12
CA PRO A 452 -35.02 -16.64 -16.52
C PRO A 452 -34.69 -17.83 -15.62
N LEU A 453 -35.67 -18.72 -15.41
CA LEU A 453 -35.61 -19.90 -14.52
C LEU A 453 -35.57 -19.61 -13.01
N ASP A 454 -35.40 -18.35 -12.57
CA ASP A 454 -35.45 -17.96 -11.14
C ASP A 454 -36.73 -18.45 -10.46
N ALA A 455 -37.89 -18.29 -11.11
CA ALA A 455 -39.19 -18.45 -10.47
C ALA A 455 -39.53 -19.87 -9.99
N SER A 456 -39.03 -20.92 -10.66
CA SER A 456 -39.26 -22.32 -10.25
C SER A 456 -38.06 -22.96 -9.56
N SER A 457 -36.86 -22.36 -9.65
CA SER A 457 -35.61 -22.97 -9.19
C SER A 457 -35.48 -23.13 -7.66
N ASP A 458 -36.47 -22.69 -6.88
CA ASP A 458 -36.43 -22.57 -5.41
C ASP A 458 -35.20 -21.79 -4.87
N GLY A 459 -34.50 -21.03 -5.71
CA GLY A 459 -33.29 -20.27 -5.39
C GLY A 459 -31.99 -20.87 -5.97
N TRP A 460 -31.99 -22.11 -6.45
CA TRP A 460 -30.78 -22.78 -6.96
C TRP A 460 -30.10 -22.03 -8.12
N GLY A 461 -30.87 -21.36 -8.98
CA GLY A 461 -30.31 -20.58 -10.09
C GLY A 461 -29.58 -19.31 -9.67
N ARG A 462 -29.77 -18.87 -8.41
CA ARG A 462 -29.20 -17.61 -7.91
C ARG A 462 -27.91 -17.78 -7.11
N ILE A 463 -27.62 -18.96 -6.58
CA ILE A 463 -26.43 -19.19 -5.72
C ILE A 463 -25.15 -19.03 -6.54
N ASN A 464 -24.29 -18.07 -6.19
CA ASN A 464 -23.01 -17.89 -6.87
C ASN A 464 -21.94 -18.79 -6.25
N LEU A 465 -21.84 -20.00 -6.79
CA LEU A 465 -20.93 -21.04 -6.32
C LEU A 465 -19.43 -20.66 -6.43
N ALA A 466 -19.06 -19.74 -7.34
CA ALA A 466 -17.69 -19.22 -7.38
C ALA A 466 -17.40 -18.22 -6.23
N LYS A 467 -18.38 -17.45 -5.77
CA LYS A 467 -18.23 -16.49 -4.67
C LYS A 467 -18.20 -17.14 -3.29
N ILE A 468 -19.07 -18.12 -3.00
CA ILE A 468 -19.23 -18.69 -1.64
C ILE A 468 -17.91 -19.19 -1.01
N TYR A 469 -17.02 -19.79 -1.80
CA TYR A 469 -15.72 -20.30 -1.34
C TYR A 469 -14.67 -19.21 -1.07
N THR A 470 -15.03 -17.93 -1.22
CA THR A 470 -14.15 -16.78 -0.96
C THR A 470 -14.70 -15.84 0.12
N ALA A 471 -15.75 -16.30 0.82
CA ALA A 471 -16.45 -15.53 1.85
C ALA A 471 -15.57 -15.31 3.09
N ARG A 472 -15.48 -14.05 3.51
CA ARG A 472 -15.02 -13.63 4.83
C ARG A 472 -16.21 -13.12 5.62
N VAL A 473 -16.31 -13.53 6.87
CA VAL A 473 -17.45 -13.23 7.76
C VAL A 473 -16.95 -12.63 9.06
N THR A 474 -17.61 -11.58 9.54
CA THR A 474 -17.30 -10.92 10.81
C THR A 474 -18.46 -11.12 11.79
N PHE A 475 -18.15 -11.45 13.04
CA PHE A 475 -19.12 -11.67 14.13
C PHE A 475 -18.93 -10.71 15.31
N ASP A 476 -20.01 -10.28 15.96
CA ASP A 476 -19.96 -9.41 17.17
C ASP A 476 -19.44 -10.10 18.46
N GLY A 477 -19.14 -11.41 18.39
CA GLY A 477 -18.64 -12.22 19.50
C GLY A 477 -18.42 -13.68 19.12
N THR A 478 -17.86 -14.48 20.05
CA THR A 478 -17.47 -15.87 19.77
C THR A 478 -18.58 -16.90 20.02
N ASP A 479 -19.50 -16.63 20.95
CA ASP A 479 -20.57 -17.55 21.36
C ASP A 479 -21.63 -17.76 20.25
N PRO A 480 -21.72 -18.96 19.62
CA PRO A 480 -22.66 -19.23 18.52
C PRO A 480 -24.14 -19.17 18.93
N THR A 481 -24.46 -19.08 20.23
CA THR A 481 -25.85 -18.96 20.70
C THR A 481 -26.32 -17.51 20.86
N THR A 482 -25.39 -16.54 20.89
CA THR A 482 -25.70 -15.12 21.13
C THR A 482 -25.06 -14.15 20.14
N ARG A 483 -24.00 -14.55 19.43
CA ARG A 483 -23.32 -13.73 18.42
C ARG A 483 -24.19 -13.50 17.18
N LYS A 484 -23.80 -12.51 16.39
CA LYS A 484 -24.40 -12.15 15.11
C LYS A 484 -23.33 -11.91 14.07
N ILE A 485 -23.63 -12.25 12.82
CA ILE A 485 -22.88 -11.75 11.67
C ILE A 485 -23.10 -10.24 11.55
N THR A 486 -22.01 -9.48 11.41
CA THR A 486 -22.04 -8.03 11.24
C THR A 486 -21.54 -7.58 9.86
N ALA A 487 -20.70 -8.38 9.21
CA ALA A 487 -20.28 -8.17 7.82
C ALA A 487 -20.02 -9.51 7.11
N ILE A 488 -20.33 -9.57 5.82
CA ILE A 488 -19.89 -10.62 4.88
C ILE A 488 -19.27 -9.92 3.67
N SER A 489 -18.10 -10.40 3.23
CA SER A 489 -17.39 -9.90 2.06
C SER A 489 -16.77 -11.06 1.27
N PHE A 490 -16.44 -10.86 0.00
CA PHE A 490 -15.99 -11.92 -0.93
C PHE A 490 -14.65 -11.56 -1.60
N GLY A 491 -14.01 -12.56 -2.21
CA GLY A 491 -12.73 -12.38 -2.95
C GLY A 491 -11.47 -12.50 -2.09
N HIS A 492 -11.56 -12.93 -0.83
CA HIS A 492 -10.42 -12.90 0.10
C HIS A 492 -9.57 -14.17 0.09
N HIS A 493 -8.28 -14.01 0.40
CA HIS A 493 -7.32 -15.09 0.66
C HIS A 493 -6.97 -15.06 2.16
N ARG A 494 -7.38 -16.10 2.90
CA ARG A 494 -7.25 -16.28 4.38
C ARG A 494 -8.00 -15.27 5.26
N ASP A 495 -8.05 -15.60 6.56
CA ASP A 495 -8.86 -14.99 7.61
C ASP A 495 -10.34 -14.92 7.21
N GLU A 496 -10.93 -16.08 6.92
CA GLU A 496 -12.35 -16.19 6.51
C GLU A 496 -13.33 -15.89 7.65
N VAL A 497 -12.84 -15.83 8.90
CA VAL A 497 -13.64 -15.53 10.09
C VAL A 497 -12.97 -14.47 10.94
N LYS A 498 -13.70 -13.42 11.28
CA LYS A 498 -13.26 -12.33 12.16
C LYS A 498 -14.22 -12.15 13.33
N ILE A 499 -13.67 -11.76 14.48
CA ILE A 499 -14.43 -11.28 15.63
C ILE A 499 -14.30 -9.77 15.70
N GLU A 500 -15.42 -9.06 15.72
CA GLU A 500 -15.46 -7.69 16.22
C GLU A 500 -15.02 -7.72 17.67
N LYS A 501 -13.96 -6.98 17.98
CA LYS A 501 -13.55 -6.77 19.36
C LYS A 501 -14.60 -5.88 20.00
N LYS A 502 -15.54 -6.49 20.72
CA LYS A 502 -16.56 -5.79 21.51
C LYS A 502 -15.88 -4.69 22.33
N SER A 503 -16.27 -3.45 22.05
CA SER A 503 -15.63 -2.27 22.62
C SER A 503 -15.76 -2.23 24.14
N THR A 504 -14.71 -2.64 24.83
CA THR A 504 -14.25 -1.86 25.98
C THR A 504 -13.71 -0.56 25.41
N THR A 505 -14.24 0.59 25.83
CA THR A 505 -13.67 1.91 25.47
C THR A 505 -12.15 1.81 25.60
N PRO A 506 -11.39 1.92 24.50
CA PRO A 506 -9.95 1.72 24.57
C PRO A 506 -9.37 2.70 25.60
N THR A 507 -8.33 2.31 26.32
CA THR A 507 -7.64 3.24 27.23
C THR A 507 -6.54 3.95 26.45
N GLN A 508 -6.41 5.27 26.60
CA GLN A 508 -5.37 6.02 25.90
C GLN A 508 -3.99 5.47 26.29
N PRO A 509 -3.13 5.12 25.33
CA PRO A 509 -1.77 4.69 25.64
C PRO A 509 -0.98 5.84 26.28
N LYS A 510 0.19 5.55 26.84
CA LYS A 510 1.11 6.61 27.26
C LYS A 510 1.68 7.32 26.02
N ALA A 511 1.76 8.65 26.08
CA ALA A 511 2.43 9.45 25.07
C ALA A 511 3.94 9.13 25.02
N ASP A 512 4.47 8.95 23.82
CA ASP A 512 5.91 9.01 23.53
C ASP A 512 6.33 10.44 23.13
N GLU A 513 7.58 10.63 22.73
CA GLU A 513 8.15 11.95 22.38
C GLU A 513 7.40 12.59 21.20
N LEU A 514 7.15 11.84 20.13
CA LEU A 514 6.35 12.33 19.00
C LEU A 514 4.91 12.65 19.41
N SER A 515 4.28 11.83 20.27
CA SER A 515 2.95 12.15 20.82
C SER A 515 2.97 13.43 21.66
N ASN A 516 4.07 13.72 22.37
CA ASN A 516 4.21 14.95 23.16
C ASN A 516 4.41 16.20 22.30
N LEU A 517 5.13 16.09 21.18
CA LEU A 517 5.28 17.18 20.20
C LEU A 517 3.95 17.51 19.52
N LEU A 518 3.13 16.50 19.28
CA LEU A 518 1.85 16.63 18.56
C LEU A 518 0.61 16.77 19.47
N LYS A 519 0.79 16.83 20.80
CA LYS A 519 -0.32 16.76 21.77
C LYS A 519 -1.34 17.90 21.67
N ASP A 520 -1.00 19.03 21.04
CA ASP A 520 -1.94 20.09 20.67
C ASP A 520 -3.13 19.58 19.85
N TYR A 521 -2.97 18.46 19.11
CA TYR A 521 -4.07 17.82 18.38
C TYR A 521 -5.28 17.46 19.26
N ASN A 522 -5.03 17.09 20.53
CA ASN A 522 -6.10 16.78 21.50
C ASN A 522 -6.94 18.01 21.90
N ASN A 523 -6.54 19.23 21.51
CA ASN A 523 -7.38 20.43 21.67
C ASN A 523 -8.57 20.46 20.68
N TYR A 524 -8.49 19.69 19.58
CA TYR A 524 -9.53 19.64 18.55
C TYR A 524 -10.28 18.30 18.58
N PHE A 525 -9.55 17.17 18.65
CA PHE A 525 -10.10 15.82 18.63
C PHE A 525 -9.39 14.89 19.62
N ASP A 526 -10.17 14.17 20.42
CA ASP A 526 -9.69 13.11 21.30
C ASP A 526 -10.63 11.89 21.22
N PHE A 527 -10.17 10.82 20.56
CA PHE A 527 -10.89 9.54 20.46
C PHE A 527 -11.32 8.98 21.82
N TYR A 528 -10.47 9.15 22.84
CA TYR A 528 -10.62 8.57 24.17
C TYR A 528 -11.58 9.36 25.07
N GLN A 529 -11.79 10.64 24.76
CA GLN A 529 -12.84 11.48 25.36
C GLN A 529 -14.13 11.51 24.52
N GLY A 530 -14.18 10.77 23.41
CA GLY A 530 -15.41 10.55 22.63
C GLY A 530 -15.54 11.39 21.36
N GLY A 531 -14.44 11.88 20.78
CA GLY A 531 -14.43 12.53 19.47
C GLY A 531 -14.01 14.00 19.52
N VAL A 532 -14.74 14.86 18.83
CA VAL A 532 -14.46 16.31 18.77
C VAL A 532 -14.65 16.94 20.15
N ILE A 533 -13.62 17.66 20.63
CA ILE A 533 -13.59 18.29 21.95
C ILE A 533 -14.35 19.63 21.92
N ASP A 534 -15.43 19.72 22.71
CA ASP A 534 -16.30 20.91 22.88
C ASP A 534 -16.65 21.67 21.59
N ASN A 535 -16.73 20.92 20.47
CA ASN A 535 -16.94 21.34 19.09
C ASN A 535 -16.02 22.51 18.64
N ASP A 536 -14.69 22.31 18.69
CA ASP A 536 -13.64 23.05 17.95
C ASP A 536 -14.09 24.44 17.44
N LYS A 537 -14.07 25.41 18.36
CA LYS A 537 -14.60 26.77 18.14
C LYS A 537 -13.80 27.57 17.11
N SER A 538 -12.60 27.10 16.78
CA SER A 538 -11.74 27.64 15.72
C SER A 538 -12.14 27.13 14.32
N GLY A 539 -12.86 26.00 14.23
CA GLY A 539 -13.23 25.38 12.96
C GLY A 539 -12.07 24.72 12.23
N VAL A 540 -11.01 24.31 12.95
CA VAL A 540 -9.83 23.64 12.39
C VAL A 540 -10.23 22.34 11.70
N LEU A 541 -10.90 21.41 12.38
CA LEU A 541 -11.30 20.13 11.82
C LEU A 541 -12.30 20.28 10.66
N LYS A 542 -13.06 21.38 10.65
CA LYS A 542 -13.94 21.71 9.53
C LYS A 542 -13.13 22.13 8.29
N HIS A 543 -12.11 22.97 8.46
CA HIS A 543 -11.17 23.31 7.38
C HIS A 543 -10.39 22.08 6.91
N ASP A 544 -9.97 21.22 7.84
CA ASP A 544 -9.28 19.94 7.57
C ASP A 544 -10.14 19.01 6.70
N ASP A 545 -11.44 18.87 7.02
CA ASP A 545 -12.44 18.16 6.22
C ASP A 545 -12.66 18.77 4.83
N GLU A 546 -12.96 20.07 4.77
CA GLU A 546 -13.32 20.78 3.53
C GLU A 546 -12.14 20.78 2.54
N LEU A 547 -10.92 21.03 3.03
CA LEU A 547 -9.72 21.01 2.21
C LEU A 547 -9.32 19.60 1.75
N THR A 548 -9.60 18.57 2.56
CA THR A 548 -9.41 17.17 2.16
C THR A 548 -10.29 16.81 0.97
N GLU A 549 -11.58 17.16 1.03
CA GLU A 549 -12.49 16.96 -0.10
C GLU A 549 -12.06 17.78 -1.32
N GLN A 550 -11.65 19.04 -1.16
CA GLN A 550 -11.20 19.90 -2.26
C GLN A 550 -10.00 19.31 -3.02
N ILE A 551 -8.92 18.96 -2.31
CA ILE A 551 -7.68 18.46 -2.92
C ILE A 551 -7.92 17.12 -3.64
N ASN A 552 -8.61 16.18 -2.98
CA ASN A 552 -8.92 14.87 -3.56
C ASN A 552 -9.81 15.00 -4.81
N ASN A 553 -10.90 15.76 -4.73
CA ASN A 553 -11.84 15.91 -5.86
C ASN A 553 -11.23 16.74 -7.01
N LYS A 554 -10.35 17.71 -6.72
CA LYS A 554 -9.59 18.45 -7.75
C LYS A 554 -8.67 17.52 -8.54
N ALA A 555 -7.90 16.68 -7.87
CA ALA A 555 -7.03 15.70 -8.53
C ALA A 555 -7.84 14.65 -9.32
N ALA A 556 -9.00 14.23 -8.81
CA ALA A 556 -9.92 13.35 -9.54
C ALA A 556 -10.54 14.02 -10.77
N ALA A 557 -10.78 15.33 -10.73
CA ALA A 557 -11.23 16.10 -11.90
C ALA A 557 -10.11 16.27 -12.93
N ASP A 558 -8.88 16.60 -12.50
CA ASP A 558 -7.71 16.71 -13.38
C ASP A 558 -7.42 15.39 -14.10
N ALA A 559 -7.47 14.25 -13.39
CA ALA A 559 -7.25 12.92 -13.98
C ALA A 559 -8.31 12.55 -15.04
N LYS A 560 -9.52 13.09 -14.94
CA LYS A 560 -10.61 12.90 -15.91
C LYS A 560 -10.51 13.85 -17.11
N ASP A 561 -9.74 14.94 -17.01
CA ASP A 561 -9.47 15.87 -18.11
C ASP A 561 -8.12 15.55 -18.80
N ALA A 562 -8.20 14.89 -19.96
CA ALA A 562 -7.03 14.54 -20.77
C ALA A 562 -6.16 15.75 -21.21
N THR A 563 -6.69 16.97 -21.14
CA THR A 563 -5.98 18.23 -21.44
C THR A 563 -5.37 18.89 -20.20
N SER A 564 -5.72 18.47 -18.98
CA SER A 564 -5.15 19.02 -17.75
C SER A 564 -3.65 18.72 -17.68
N PRO A 565 -2.80 19.73 -17.40
CA PRO A 565 -1.37 19.52 -17.20
C PRO A 565 -1.06 18.76 -15.89
N ALA A 566 -2.07 18.55 -15.04
CA ALA A 566 -1.97 17.87 -13.75
C ALA A 566 -2.68 16.50 -13.70
N LYS A 567 -3.13 15.97 -14.85
CA LYS A 567 -3.87 14.69 -14.92
C LYS A 567 -3.13 13.50 -14.31
N ASP A 568 -1.80 13.50 -14.35
CA ASP A 568 -0.94 12.44 -13.83
C ASP A 568 -0.77 12.53 -12.29
N GLN A 569 -1.44 13.48 -11.59
CA GLN A 569 -1.26 13.68 -10.14
C GLN A 569 -1.74 12.48 -9.31
N GLN A 570 -2.81 11.79 -9.73
CA GLN A 570 -3.26 10.58 -9.04
C GLN A 570 -2.24 9.43 -9.19
N ASP A 571 -1.61 9.28 -10.35
CA ASP A 571 -0.56 8.28 -10.58
C ASP A 571 0.71 8.60 -9.77
N ARG A 572 1.11 9.88 -9.71
CA ARG A 572 2.15 10.37 -8.79
C ARG A 572 1.83 10.02 -7.34
N ALA A 573 0.59 10.22 -6.92
CA ALA A 573 0.18 9.94 -5.55
C ALA A 573 0.20 8.44 -5.22
N VAL A 574 -0.14 7.56 -6.17
CA VAL A 574 0.01 6.10 -6.04
C VAL A 574 1.50 5.72 -5.99
N SER A 575 2.36 6.33 -6.80
CA SER A 575 3.82 6.10 -6.75
C SER A 575 4.40 6.50 -5.38
N ASP A 576 4.00 7.65 -4.85
CA ASP A 576 4.43 8.11 -3.52
C ASP A 576 3.89 7.24 -2.38
N ALA A 577 2.84 6.47 -2.64
CA ALA A 577 2.33 5.49 -1.69
C ALA A 577 3.16 4.22 -1.57
N ALA A 578 4.05 3.94 -2.53
CA ALA A 578 4.93 2.77 -2.47
C ALA A 578 6.04 2.90 -1.42
N MET A 579 6.23 4.09 -0.83
CA MET A 579 7.29 4.38 0.14
C MET A 579 8.69 3.98 -0.38
N ASN A 580 8.98 4.35 -1.64
CA ASN A 580 10.29 4.14 -2.27
C ASN A 580 10.92 5.49 -2.63
N SER A 581 11.92 5.95 -1.87
CA SER A 581 12.58 7.24 -2.13
C SER A 581 13.27 7.34 -3.48
N THR A 582 13.64 6.22 -4.11
CA THR A 582 14.18 6.19 -5.48
C THR A 582 13.13 6.58 -6.54
N ASP A 583 11.86 6.25 -6.31
CA ASP A 583 10.75 6.60 -7.21
C ASP A 583 10.03 7.88 -6.77
N THR A 584 10.01 8.20 -5.49
CA THR A 584 9.36 9.39 -4.92
C THR A 584 10.20 10.67 -5.04
N LEU A 585 11.52 10.63 -4.84
CA LEU A 585 12.33 11.84 -4.69
C LEU A 585 13.21 12.20 -5.89
N TYR A 586 13.36 11.31 -6.88
CA TYR A 586 14.32 11.54 -7.97
C TYR A 586 14.02 12.81 -8.79
N ASP A 587 12.74 13.13 -9.00
CA ASP A 587 12.34 14.29 -9.80
C ASP A 587 12.51 15.63 -9.08
N ALA A 588 12.73 15.61 -7.75
CA ALA A 588 13.23 16.77 -7.01
C ALA A 588 14.54 17.31 -7.58
N LEU A 589 15.37 16.42 -8.14
CA LEU A 589 16.70 16.73 -8.67
C LEU A 589 16.66 17.22 -10.13
N GLY A 590 15.46 17.37 -10.71
CA GLY A 590 15.28 17.64 -12.14
C GLY A 590 15.64 16.45 -13.04
N PRO A 591 15.44 16.57 -14.36
CA PRO A 591 15.46 15.44 -15.30
C PRO A 591 16.85 14.83 -15.53
N VAL A 592 17.93 15.57 -15.26
CA VAL A 592 19.31 15.10 -15.48
C VAL A 592 19.87 14.44 -14.22
N LEU A 593 19.98 15.18 -13.11
CA LEU A 593 20.51 14.65 -11.85
C LEU A 593 19.57 13.59 -11.25
N GLY A 594 18.25 13.75 -11.42
CA GLY A 594 17.26 12.74 -11.01
C GLY A 594 17.43 11.41 -11.74
N LYS A 595 17.70 11.45 -13.04
CA LYS A 595 18.03 10.24 -13.81
C LYS A 595 19.29 9.57 -13.25
N TYR A 596 20.35 10.34 -12.99
CA TYR A 596 21.58 9.77 -12.42
C TYR A 596 21.33 9.18 -11.03
N TYR A 597 20.56 9.87 -10.17
CA TYR A 597 20.17 9.34 -8.87
C TYR A 597 19.48 7.97 -9.00
N LYS A 598 18.47 7.82 -9.87
CA LYS A 598 17.87 6.50 -10.15
C LYS A 598 18.87 5.47 -10.67
N GLU A 599 19.79 5.85 -11.57
CA GLU A 599 20.85 4.95 -12.07
C GLU A 599 21.84 4.50 -10.98
N GLY A 600 22.06 5.33 -9.95
CA GLY A 600 22.95 5.03 -8.81
C GLY A 600 22.27 4.19 -7.73
N MET A 601 21.00 4.47 -7.47
CA MET A 601 20.14 3.74 -6.53
C MET A 601 19.60 2.42 -7.11
N ASN A 602 19.71 2.18 -8.42
CA ASN A 602 19.23 0.95 -9.05
C ASN A 602 19.92 -0.30 -8.44
N GLY A 603 19.13 -1.22 -7.90
CA GLY A 603 19.59 -2.39 -7.15
C GLY A 603 19.63 -2.20 -5.62
N CYS A 604 19.38 -0.99 -5.11
CA CYS A 604 19.13 -0.80 -3.68
C CYS A 604 17.73 -1.35 -3.36
N SER A 605 17.59 -1.97 -2.19
CA SER A 605 16.30 -2.15 -1.53
C SER A 605 16.48 -1.85 -0.03
N TYR A 606 15.39 -1.71 0.72
CA TYR A 606 15.45 -1.37 2.14
C TYR A 606 16.18 -2.47 2.93
N GLY A 607 17.32 -2.14 3.54
CA GLY A 607 18.22 -3.10 4.18
C GLY A 607 19.09 -3.94 3.22
N GLU A 608 19.00 -3.75 1.90
CA GLU A 608 19.83 -4.43 0.89
C GLU A 608 20.60 -3.44 0.02
N TYR A 609 21.87 -3.20 0.38
CA TYR A 609 22.69 -2.13 -0.22
C TYR A 609 23.43 -2.55 -1.50
N ASN A 610 22.76 -3.30 -2.38
CA ASN A 610 23.33 -3.90 -3.61
C ASN A 610 23.38 -2.93 -4.81
N CYS A 611 23.85 -1.71 -4.58
CA CYS A 611 23.80 -0.60 -5.53
C CYS A 611 25.06 0.27 -5.47
N LYS A 612 25.15 1.26 -6.38
CA LYS A 612 26.31 2.16 -6.43
C LYS A 612 26.30 3.21 -5.32
N LEU A 613 25.10 3.64 -4.90
CA LEU A 613 24.87 4.63 -3.85
C LEU A 613 24.48 3.94 -2.53
N SER A 614 25.23 2.91 -2.15
CA SER A 614 24.92 2.05 -1.00
C SER A 614 24.94 2.80 0.33
N ASN A 615 25.85 3.76 0.50
CA ASN A 615 25.88 4.61 1.70
C ASN A 615 24.70 5.60 1.74
N VAL A 616 24.23 6.05 0.58
CA VAL A 616 23.03 6.90 0.48
C VAL A 616 21.79 6.13 0.90
N GLN A 617 21.59 4.91 0.37
CA GLN A 617 20.47 4.05 0.80
C GLN A 617 20.53 3.78 2.30
N GLY A 618 21.68 3.39 2.85
CA GLY A 618 21.78 3.12 4.30
C GLY A 618 21.53 4.36 5.16
N PHE A 619 21.97 5.54 4.73
CA PHE A 619 21.68 6.78 5.46
C PHE A 619 20.20 7.14 5.41
N LEU A 620 19.55 6.90 4.27
CA LEU A 620 18.11 7.09 4.10
C LEU A 620 17.27 6.06 4.87
N ASP A 621 17.66 4.78 4.88
CA ASP A 621 17.00 3.74 5.69
C ASP A 621 17.11 4.09 7.19
N TRP A 622 18.27 4.58 7.63
CA TRP A 622 18.45 5.05 8.99
C TRP A 622 17.63 6.31 9.31
N ALA A 623 17.52 7.24 8.35
CA ALA A 623 16.62 8.39 8.45
C ALA A 623 15.16 7.96 8.63
N ASP A 624 14.68 6.93 7.94
CA ASP A 624 13.33 6.37 8.16
C ASP A 624 13.14 5.84 9.58
N TYR A 625 14.10 5.04 10.07
CA TYR A 625 14.06 4.52 11.45
C TYR A 625 14.04 5.61 12.54
N SER A 626 14.43 6.85 12.24
CA SER A 626 14.47 7.95 13.21
C SER A 626 13.09 8.41 13.73
N ALA A 627 11.98 8.12 13.02
CA ALA A 627 10.65 8.58 13.41
C ALA A 627 9.55 7.54 13.16
N SER A 628 9.05 6.89 14.22
CA SER A 628 7.89 5.99 14.13
C SER A 628 6.59 6.67 14.55
N THR A 629 5.58 6.64 13.68
CA THR A 629 4.23 7.13 14.02
C THR A 629 3.36 6.10 14.77
N SER A 630 3.89 4.90 15.04
CA SER A 630 3.11 3.75 15.53
C SER A 630 2.45 3.95 16.90
N THR A 631 3.09 4.69 17.81
CA THR A 631 2.53 5.04 19.12
C THR A 631 1.58 6.21 18.98
N ALA A 632 2.00 7.31 18.34
CA ALA A 632 1.19 8.50 18.13
C ALA A 632 -0.16 8.19 17.45
N LYS A 633 -0.17 7.33 16.43
CA LYS A 633 -1.41 6.86 15.77
C LYS A 633 -2.38 6.17 16.71
N LYS A 634 -1.88 5.44 17.72
CA LYS A 634 -2.69 4.82 18.78
C LYS A 634 -3.06 5.83 19.86
N TYR A 635 -2.24 6.85 20.09
CA TYR A 635 -2.48 7.88 21.11
C TYR A 635 -3.60 8.86 20.71
N PHE A 636 -3.68 9.22 19.43
CA PHE A 636 -4.68 10.16 18.89
C PHE A 636 -5.87 9.44 18.23
N GLN A 637 -5.63 8.34 17.52
CA GLN A 637 -6.66 7.43 17.00
C GLN A 637 -7.78 8.13 16.18
N HIS A 638 -7.43 9.12 15.35
CA HIS A 638 -8.38 9.82 14.47
C HIS A 638 -8.84 8.93 13.28
N PRO A 639 -10.14 8.87 12.93
CA PRO A 639 -10.66 8.13 11.78
C PRO A 639 -10.28 8.76 10.43
N ARG A 640 -10.10 7.93 9.39
CA ARG A 640 -9.69 8.35 8.04
C ARG A 640 -10.81 9.07 7.25
N PRO A 641 -10.48 9.85 6.20
CA PRO A 641 -11.48 10.61 5.43
C PRO A 641 -12.56 9.73 4.75
N TYR A 642 -12.15 8.58 4.20
CA TYR A 642 -12.98 7.71 3.37
C TYR A 642 -13.84 6.67 4.14
N ILE A 643 -13.81 6.67 5.48
CA ILE A 643 -14.56 5.71 6.31
C ILE A 643 -15.74 6.38 7.03
N GLY A 644 -16.69 5.57 7.51
CA GLY A 644 -17.72 6.03 8.45
C GLY A 644 -17.09 6.42 9.78
N ARG A 645 -17.07 7.72 10.10
CA ARG A 645 -16.30 8.26 11.23
C ARG A 645 -17.05 8.22 12.56
N LYS A 646 -18.37 8.09 12.52
CA LYS A 646 -19.23 8.13 13.71
C LYS A 646 -19.05 6.90 14.61
N ASP A 647 -18.95 5.71 14.04
CA ASP A 647 -18.83 4.46 14.79
C ASP A 647 -17.50 3.80 14.39
N TYR A 648 -16.41 4.24 15.04
CA TYR A 648 -15.04 3.94 14.65
C TYR A 648 -14.32 3.13 15.74
N LEU A 649 -13.73 1.98 15.35
CA LEU A 649 -13.04 1.04 16.25
C LEU A 649 -13.85 0.68 17.51
N GLY A 650 -15.18 0.62 17.37
CA GLY A 650 -16.11 0.31 18.45
C GLY A 650 -16.43 1.48 19.40
N ALA A 651 -15.92 2.68 19.16
CA ALA A 651 -16.36 3.90 19.84
C ALA A 651 -17.37 4.66 18.97
N THR A 652 -18.50 5.08 19.56
CA THR A 652 -19.39 6.07 18.94
C THR A 652 -18.87 7.46 19.27
N LEU A 653 -18.36 8.16 18.26
CA LEU A 653 -17.73 9.47 18.37
C LEU A 653 -18.76 10.60 18.15
N ASN A 654 -18.65 11.64 18.99
CA ASN A 654 -19.22 12.96 18.71
C ASN A 654 -18.41 13.62 17.59
N LEU A 655 -19.07 13.95 16.48
CA LEU A 655 -18.46 14.67 15.36
C LEU A 655 -18.82 16.17 15.35
N GLY A 656 -19.62 16.64 16.30
CA GLY A 656 -20.17 18.00 16.26
C GLY A 656 -20.96 18.25 14.97
N ASP A 657 -20.61 19.32 14.25
CA ASP A 657 -21.19 19.68 12.95
C ASP A 657 -20.43 19.05 11.75
N LEU A 658 -19.39 18.24 11.99
CA LEU A 658 -18.62 17.58 10.93
C LEU A 658 -19.41 16.44 10.27
N LYS A 659 -19.10 16.15 9.00
CA LYS A 659 -19.81 15.10 8.23
C LYS A 659 -19.48 13.70 8.77
N GLN A 660 -20.43 12.77 8.73
CA GLN A 660 -20.16 11.38 9.15
C GLN A 660 -19.23 10.63 8.16
N THR A 661 -19.25 11.03 6.89
CA THR A 661 -18.40 10.55 5.80
C THR A 661 -18.06 11.74 4.90
N LEU A 662 -16.83 11.82 4.39
CA LEU A 662 -16.43 12.83 3.41
C LEU A 662 -16.67 12.35 1.97
N ASN A 663 -16.87 13.30 1.06
CA ASN A 663 -16.97 13.03 -0.38
C ASN A 663 -15.57 12.80 -0.96
N ILE A 664 -15.10 11.55 -0.84
CA ILE A 664 -13.78 11.11 -1.32
C ILE A 664 -13.94 10.27 -2.59
N GLU A 665 -13.41 10.77 -3.69
CA GLU A 665 -13.16 10.02 -4.92
C GLU A 665 -11.93 9.12 -4.69
N LYS A 666 -12.16 7.82 -4.45
CA LYS A 666 -11.07 6.84 -4.32
C LYS A 666 -10.27 6.73 -5.61
N VAL A 667 -8.95 6.66 -5.50
CA VAL A 667 -8.06 6.45 -6.65
C VAL A 667 -8.08 4.96 -7.01
N LYS A 668 -8.63 4.61 -8.17
CA LYS A 668 -8.84 3.22 -8.60
C LYS A 668 -7.59 2.36 -8.49
N ALA A 669 -6.44 2.83 -8.98
CA ALA A 669 -5.18 2.07 -8.92
C ALA A 669 -4.70 1.80 -7.48
N TYR A 670 -5.11 2.60 -6.50
CA TYR A 670 -4.84 2.39 -5.07
C TYR A 670 -5.86 1.43 -4.41
N GLU A 671 -7.11 1.46 -4.88
CA GLU A 671 -8.16 0.54 -4.45
C GLU A 671 -7.95 -0.87 -4.99
N ASP A 672 -7.53 -1.02 -6.24
CA ASP A 672 -7.18 -2.30 -6.87
C ASP A 672 -5.99 -3.00 -6.15
N GLN A 673 -5.18 -2.25 -5.40
CA GLN A 673 -4.11 -2.77 -4.53
C GLN A 673 -4.60 -3.16 -3.11
N GLY A 674 -5.88 -2.99 -2.79
CA GLY A 674 -6.46 -3.28 -1.46
C GLY A 674 -6.07 -2.32 -0.34
N GLN A 675 -5.45 -1.17 -0.67
CA GLN A 675 -4.80 -0.30 0.32
C GLN A 675 -5.79 0.42 1.25
N TYR A 676 -6.99 0.78 0.75
CA TYR A 676 -8.03 1.39 1.57
C TYR A 676 -8.49 0.45 2.71
N ASP A 677 -8.60 -0.85 2.47
CA ASP A 677 -9.02 -1.83 3.48
C ASP A 677 -7.94 -2.07 4.53
N GLY A 678 -6.67 -2.17 4.10
CA GLY A 678 -5.52 -2.32 5.01
C GLY A 678 -5.36 -1.13 5.97
N LEU A 679 -5.69 0.09 5.52
CA LEU A 679 -5.56 1.31 6.31
C LEU A 679 -6.76 1.59 7.23
N ALA A 680 -7.95 1.01 6.97
CA ALA A 680 -9.21 1.38 7.64
C ALA A 680 -9.20 1.24 9.17
N ASN A 681 -8.42 0.30 9.71
CA ASN A 681 -8.32 0.03 11.16
C ASN A 681 -7.17 0.77 11.86
N SER A 682 -6.45 1.65 11.16
CA SER A 682 -5.28 2.37 11.67
C SER A 682 -5.53 3.87 11.65
N GLY A 683 -5.24 4.56 12.76
CA GLY A 683 -5.46 5.99 12.92
C GLY A 683 -4.81 6.83 11.82
N SER A 684 -5.48 7.90 11.40
CA SER A 684 -5.01 8.83 10.38
C SER A 684 -3.87 9.70 10.91
N PHE A 685 -4.10 10.40 12.02
CA PHE A 685 -3.13 11.33 12.61
C PHE A 685 -2.03 10.64 13.44
N PRO A 686 -0.74 11.05 13.32
CA PRO A 686 -0.13 11.77 12.20
C PRO A 686 0.10 10.83 11.00
N SER A 687 0.30 11.38 9.79
CA SER A 687 0.49 10.58 8.57
C SER A 687 1.87 9.93 8.53
N GLY A 688 1.94 8.61 8.77
CA GLY A 688 3.20 7.85 8.70
C GLY A 688 3.86 7.82 7.32
N HIS A 689 3.08 7.86 6.23
CA HIS A 689 3.64 7.99 4.88
C HIS A 689 4.23 9.39 4.64
N THR A 690 3.66 10.43 5.26
CA THR A 690 4.24 11.77 5.24
C THR A 690 5.49 11.83 6.10
N THR A 691 5.49 11.20 7.29
CA THR A 691 6.71 11.07 8.11
C THR A 691 7.82 10.40 7.32
N PHE A 692 7.56 9.28 6.63
CA PHE A 692 8.51 8.65 5.72
C PHE A 692 9.00 9.62 4.63
N ALA A 693 8.09 10.31 3.94
CA ALA A 693 8.48 11.27 2.91
C ALA A 693 9.38 12.38 3.48
N PHE A 694 9.11 12.87 4.69
CA PHE A 694 9.90 13.89 5.37
C PHE A 694 11.19 13.37 5.99
N THR A 695 11.29 12.11 6.43
CA THR A 695 12.56 11.52 6.88
C THR A 695 13.49 11.30 5.69
N GLN A 696 13.02 10.62 4.64
CA GLN A 696 13.75 10.44 3.39
C GLN A 696 14.15 11.79 2.77
N GLY A 697 13.20 12.73 2.74
CA GLY A 697 13.34 14.06 2.16
C GLY A 697 14.35 14.94 2.89
N THR A 698 14.22 15.04 4.22
CA THR A 698 15.15 15.82 5.05
C THR A 698 16.54 15.19 5.04
N GLY A 699 16.63 13.85 5.03
CA GLY A 699 17.89 13.12 4.86
C GLY A 699 18.56 13.42 3.52
N LEU A 700 17.83 13.33 2.40
CA LEU A 700 18.37 13.64 1.08
C LEU A 700 18.75 15.13 0.93
N ALA A 701 17.97 16.05 1.50
CA ALA A 701 18.29 17.47 1.56
C ALA A 701 19.52 17.77 2.44
N TYR A 702 19.76 16.99 3.49
CA TYR A 702 20.99 17.06 4.27
C TYR A 702 22.21 16.52 3.50
N LEU A 703 22.05 15.48 2.67
CA LEU A 703 23.13 14.99 1.80
C LEU A 703 23.39 15.88 0.58
N LEU A 704 22.38 16.59 0.08
CA LEU A 704 22.46 17.44 -1.12
C LEU A 704 21.75 18.81 -0.94
N PRO A 705 22.18 19.64 0.03
CA PRO A 705 21.56 20.94 0.34
C PRO A 705 21.58 21.93 -0.82
N GLU A 706 22.45 21.73 -1.81
CA GLU A 706 22.46 22.52 -3.06
C GLU A 706 21.10 22.50 -3.79
N LEU A 707 20.31 21.42 -3.61
CA LEU A 707 18.95 21.24 -4.12
C LEU A 707 17.92 21.09 -2.99
N GLY A 708 18.27 21.51 -1.76
CA GLY A 708 17.40 21.46 -0.59
C GLY A 708 16.02 22.10 -0.79
N PRO A 709 15.88 23.28 -1.43
CA PRO A 709 14.57 23.88 -1.71
C PRO A 709 13.67 22.99 -2.55
N GLU A 710 14.21 22.40 -3.62
CA GLU A 710 13.48 21.53 -4.54
C GLU A 710 13.10 20.21 -3.86
N ILE A 711 14.03 19.59 -3.11
CA ILE A 711 13.79 18.36 -2.34
C ILE A 711 12.68 18.57 -1.31
N MET A 712 12.78 19.59 -0.45
CA MET A 712 11.78 19.85 0.57
C MET A 712 10.39 20.16 -0.02
N THR A 713 10.33 20.80 -1.20
CA THR A 713 9.06 21.07 -1.90
C THR A 713 8.45 19.80 -2.52
N ARG A 714 9.27 18.92 -3.12
CA ARG A 714 8.79 17.62 -3.63
C ARG A 714 8.28 16.72 -2.50
N VAL A 715 8.89 16.83 -1.33
CA VAL A 715 8.50 16.12 -0.10
C VAL A 715 7.18 16.64 0.46
N SER A 716 6.94 17.95 0.45
CA SER A 716 5.62 18.49 0.81
C SER A 716 4.54 18.09 -0.21
N GLU A 717 4.89 17.89 -1.49
CA GLU A 717 3.99 17.25 -2.46
C GLU A 717 3.69 15.78 -2.12
N ALA A 718 4.69 14.98 -1.75
CA ALA A 718 4.46 13.58 -1.35
C ALA A 718 3.54 13.48 -0.11
N GLY A 719 3.61 14.46 0.80
CA GLY A 719 2.62 14.67 1.86
C GLY A 719 1.23 15.01 1.32
N ASN A 720 1.12 16.04 0.47
CA ASN A 720 -0.13 16.45 -0.18
C ASN A 720 -0.81 15.31 -0.97
N ASN A 721 0.00 14.43 -1.56
CA ASN A 721 -0.44 13.25 -2.30
C ASN A 721 -1.18 12.24 -1.42
N ARG A 722 -1.00 12.26 -0.09
CA ARG A 722 -1.83 11.47 0.85
C ARG A 722 -3.25 12.00 0.96
N ILE A 723 -3.46 13.30 0.70
CA ILE A 723 -4.77 13.95 0.58
C ILE A 723 -5.35 13.70 -0.82
N VAL A 724 -4.53 13.72 -1.89
CA VAL A 724 -4.95 13.32 -3.25
C VAL A 724 -5.55 11.90 -3.26
N LEU A 725 -4.95 10.95 -2.54
CA LEU A 725 -5.50 9.60 -2.35
C LEU A 725 -6.74 9.54 -1.44
N GLY A 726 -7.07 10.64 -0.73
CA GLY A 726 -8.19 10.71 0.21
C GLY A 726 -8.01 9.89 1.49
N VAL A 727 -6.78 9.60 1.91
CA VAL A 727 -6.49 8.70 3.06
C VAL A 727 -5.94 9.40 4.30
N HIS A 728 -5.62 10.70 4.19
CA HIS A 728 -5.11 11.58 5.23
C HIS A 728 -5.64 13.01 5.05
N TYR A 729 -5.69 13.77 6.14
CA TYR A 729 -6.10 15.17 6.19
C TYR A 729 -4.88 16.11 6.28
N PRO A 730 -5.00 17.41 5.92
CA PRO A 730 -3.96 18.42 6.15
C PRO A 730 -3.26 18.39 7.51
N LEU A 731 -3.98 18.25 8.64
CA LEU A 731 -3.36 18.12 9.97
C LEU A 731 -2.47 16.87 10.07
N ASP A 732 -2.88 15.74 9.48
CA ASP A 732 -2.05 14.53 9.45
C ASP A 732 -0.72 14.78 8.71
N ILE A 733 -0.74 15.65 7.69
CA ILE A 733 0.44 16.00 6.89
C ILE A 733 1.37 16.89 7.73
N LEU A 734 0.83 17.91 8.40
CA LEU A 734 1.60 18.77 9.31
C LEU A 734 2.24 17.96 10.47
N GLY A 735 1.47 17.06 11.09
CA GLY A 735 2.01 16.15 12.11
C GLY A 735 3.08 15.19 11.56
N GLY A 736 2.92 14.76 10.30
CA GLY A 736 3.90 13.94 9.61
C GLY A 736 5.21 14.67 9.29
N HIS A 737 5.11 15.93 8.84
CA HIS A 737 6.21 16.87 8.60
C HIS A 737 7.00 17.11 9.88
N ILE A 738 6.34 17.53 10.97
CA ILE A 738 6.96 17.74 12.29
C ILE A 738 7.76 16.50 12.71
N GLY A 739 7.14 15.32 12.69
CA GLY A 739 7.80 14.08 13.10
C GLY A 739 9.00 13.69 12.23
N GLY A 740 8.91 13.88 10.91
CA GLY A 740 9.99 13.52 10.00
C GLY A 740 11.22 14.44 10.10
N GLN A 741 11.02 15.75 10.30
CA GLN A 741 12.14 16.69 10.52
C GLN A 741 12.77 16.51 11.90
N TRP A 742 11.94 16.36 12.95
CA TRP A 742 12.40 16.09 14.30
C TRP A 742 13.25 14.82 14.37
N GLY A 743 12.77 13.71 13.80
CA GLY A 743 13.49 12.43 13.79
C GLY A 743 14.88 12.56 13.17
N VAL A 744 14.97 13.05 11.93
CA VAL A 744 16.25 13.16 11.21
C VAL A 744 17.22 14.11 11.90
N ALA A 745 16.74 15.24 12.42
CA ALA A 745 17.58 16.19 13.12
C ALA A 745 18.11 15.63 14.44
N THR A 746 17.25 15.02 15.26
CA THR A 746 17.64 14.36 16.52
C THR A 746 18.59 13.19 16.26
N MET A 747 18.36 12.41 15.20
CA MET A 747 19.24 11.34 14.73
C MET A 747 20.65 11.85 14.40
N ILE A 748 20.76 12.97 13.67
CA ILE A 748 22.05 13.58 13.33
C ILE A 748 22.72 14.20 14.57
N ALA A 749 21.94 14.84 15.44
CA ALA A 749 22.46 15.58 16.60
C ALA A 749 22.92 14.68 17.77
N ASN A 750 22.28 13.52 17.97
CA ASN A 750 22.50 12.71 19.18
C ASN A 750 23.67 11.71 19.10
N GLY A 751 24.12 11.29 17.90
CA GLY A 751 25.38 10.56 17.75
C GLY A 751 25.53 9.24 18.54
N SER A 752 24.53 8.35 18.47
CA SER A 752 24.48 7.00 19.07
C SER A 752 24.48 6.90 20.60
N ASP A 753 23.44 6.27 21.16
CA ASP A 753 23.38 5.87 22.57
C ASP A 753 24.24 4.63 22.92
N ASP A 754 24.97 4.02 21.97
CA ASP A 754 25.91 2.92 22.26
C ASP A 754 27.30 3.44 22.70
N PRO A 755 27.69 3.26 23.98
CA PRO A 755 28.99 3.70 24.49
C PRO A 755 30.19 2.94 23.92
N ASN A 756 30.00 1.96 23.01
CA ASN A 756 31.06 1.23 22.32
C ASN A 756 31.24 1.63 20.84
N SER A 757 30.45 2.60 20.34
CA SER A 757 30.46 3.03 18.93
C SER A 757 31.31 4.31 18.74
N GLU A 758 32.51 4.19 18.16
CA GLU A 758 33.30 5.34 17.71
C GLU A 758 32.61 6.10 16.55
N ASP A 759 31.90 7.19 16.87
CA ASP A 759 31.41 8.26 15.96
C ASP A 759 30.97 7.81 14.55
N TYR A 760 30.21 6.71 14.50
CA TYR A 760 29.85 6.05 13.24
C TYR A 760 28.92 6.94 12.39
N GLN A 761 28.12 7.79 13.02
CA GLN A 761 26.95 8.46 12.41
C GLN A 761 27.33 9.74 11.65
N THR A 762 28.14 10.61 12.25
CA THR A 762 28.71 11.80 11.58
C THR A 762 29.54 11.38 10.36
N LYS A 763 30.30 10.28 10.52
CA LYS A 763 31.08 9.67 9.45
C LYS A 763 30.18 9.10 8.35
N TYR A 764 29.11 8.37 8.68
CA TYR A 764 28.24 7.73 7.69
C TYR A 764 27.46 8.74 6.83
N GLY A 765 26.95 9.83 7.42
CA GLY A 765 26.36 10.94 6.66
C GLY A 765 27.36 11.65 5.75
N THR A 766 28.63 11.77 6.20
CA THR A 766 29.72 12.32 5.39
C THR A 766 30.08 11.39 4.22
N ASP A 767 30.19 10.09 4.47
CA ASP A 767 30.47 9.08 3.45
C ASP A 767 29.33 9.02 2.41
N ALA A 768 28.06 9.04 2.85
CA ALA A 768 26.89 9.09 1.98
C ALA A 768 26.85 10.35 1.10
N ARG A 769 27.18 11.53 1.64
CA ARG A 769 27.29 12.76 0.84
C ARG A 769 28.44 12.66 -0.16
N ASN A 770 29.61 12.18 0.26
CA ASN A 770 30.74 11.98 -0.65
C ASN A 770 30.40 11.02 -1.80
N ASP A 771 29.76 9.89 -1.50
CA ASP A 771 29.31 8.89 -2.47
C ASP A 771 28.34 9.51 -3.51
N LEU A 772 27.29 10.19 -3.03
CA LEU A 772 26.33 10.90 -3.88
C LEU A 772 26.98 11.97 -4.76
N VAL A 773 27.77 12.86 -4.15
CA VAL A 773 28.38 14.01 -4.85
C VAL A 773 29.41 13.54 -5.88
N ASN A 774 30.23 12.53 -5.55
CA ASN A 774 31.19 11.94 -6.48
C ASN A 774 30.47 11.29 -7.66
N TYR A 775 29.49 10.42 -7.40
CA TYR A 775 28.75 9.72 -8.45
C TYR A 775 28.02 10.67 -9.39
N LEU A 776 27.30 11.66 -8.86
CA LEU A 776 26.66 12.70 -9.67
C LEU A 776 27.69 13.47 -10.51
N THR A 777 28.81 13.88 -9.90
CA THR A 777 29.87 14.62 -10.60
C THR A 777 30.53 13.78 -11.71
N GLU A 778 30.75 12.48 -11.50
CA GLU A 778 31.26 11.57 -12.53
C GLU A 778 30.31 11.42 -13.72
N ARG A 779 29.00 11.24 -13.45
CA ARG A 779 27.98 11.17 -14.52
C ARG A 779 27.87 12.50 -15.27
N CYS A 780 27.86 13.62 -14.56
CA CYS A 780 27.90 14.96 -15.14
C CYS A 780 29.13 15.20 -16.01
N LYS A 781 30.31 14.72 -15.59
CA LYS A 781 31.56 14.85 -16.35
C LYS A 781 31.53 14.01 -17.63
N ALA A 782 31.03 12.78 -17.54
CA ALA A 782 30.89 11.88 -18.68
C ALA A 782 29.93 12.45 -19.75
N ASP A 783 28.81 13.02 -19.32
CA ASP A 783 27.78 13.58 -20.22
C ASP A 783 28.05 15.07 -20.56
N GLY A 784 29.18 15.64 -20.11
CA GLY A 784 29.66 16.97 -20.50
C GLY A 784 29.01 18.16 -19.77
N TYR A 785 28.30 17.93 -18.65
CA TYR A 785 27.67 18.97 -17.82
C TYR A 785 28.63 19.69 -16.86
N GLY A 786 29.82 19.14 -16.60
CA GLY A 786 30.85 19.75 -15.76
C GLY A 786 31.56 18.72 -14.88
N ASP A 787 32.71 19.07 -14.33
CA ASP A 787 33.54 18.22 -13.46
C ASP A 787 33.44 18.58 -11.97
N THR A 788 32.47 19.41 -11.60
CA THR A 788 32.05 19.68 -10.22
C THR A 788 30.52 19.68 -10.13
N LEU A 789 29.98 19.34 -8.95
CA LEU A 789 28.54 19.40 -8.69
C LEU A 789 27.95 20.78 -9.00
N ALA A 790 28.61 21.86 -8.56
CA ALA A 790 28.16 23.24 -8.81
C ALA A 790 28.08 23.57 -10.31
N ALA A 791 29.08 23.17 -11.10
CA ALA A 791 29.04 23.32 -12.56
C ALA A 791 27.90 22.52 -13.19
N CYS A 792 27.66 21.29 -12.71
CA CYS A 792 26.57 20.46 -13.23
C CYS A 792 25.19 21.02 -12.90
N ILE A 793 24.95 21.44 -11.65
CA ILE A 793 23.71 22.08 -11.22
C ILE A 793 23.45 23.34 -12.06
N ALA A 794 24.45 24.21 -12.22
CA ALA A 794 24.32 25.44 -12.99
C ALA A 794 24.08 25.18 -14.49
N LYS A 795 24.72 24.17 -15.09
CA LYS A 795 24.59 23.86 -16.53
C LYS A 795 23.33 23.07 -16.87
N THR A 796 22.79 22.28 -15.93
CA THR A 796 21.49 21.63 -16.06
C THR A 796 20.34 22.58 -15.73
N GLY A 797 20.55 23.53 -14.82
CA GLY A 797 19.52 24.41 -14.26
C GLY A 797 18.67 23.72 -13.18
N ALA A 798 19.23 22.73 -12.49
CA ALA A 798 18.51 21.91 -11.51
C ALA A 798 18.06 22.68 -10.25
N ASN A 799 18.69 23.82 -9.96
CA ASN A 799 18.37 24.76 -8.88
C ASN A 799 17.56 25.99 -9.36
N ASP A 800 16.93 25.87 -10.53
CA ASP A 800 16.23 26.94 -11.26
C ASP A 800 15.10 26.31 -12.12
N LYS A 801 14.60 27.02 -13.12
CA LYS A 801 13.58 26.62 -14.12
C LYS A 801 13.72 25.26 -14.82
N ASN A 802 14.77 24.47 -14.59
CA ASN A 802 14.93 23.11 -15.12
C ASN A 802 15.00 22.04 -14.02
N GLY A 803 14.84 22.41 -12.76
CA GLY A 803 14.77 21.51 -11.61
C GLY A 803 13.41 20.82 -11.48
N TYR A 804 13.02 20.59 -10.23
CA TYR A 804 11.70 20.09 -9.86
C TYR A 804 10.56 20.98 -10.40
N LYS A 805 9.49 20.34 -10.87
CA LYS A 805 8.28 21.00 -11.37
C LYS A 805 7.03 20.20 -11.02
N ASN A 806 5.94 20.91 -10.76
CA ASN A 806 4.61 20.33 -10.65
C ASN A 806 3.56 21.33 -11.13
N ALA A 807 2.65 20.86 -11.99
CA ALA A 807 1.54 21.63 -12.54
C ALA A 807 0.23 21.49 -11.74
N PHE A 808 0.16 20.58 -10.76
CA PHE A 808 -0.99 20.45 -9.88
C PHE A 808 -1.09 21.65 -8.94
N THR A 809 -2.30 22.22 -8.87
CA THR A 809 -2.65 23.30 -7.94
C THR A 809 -3.94 22.96 -7.20
N ASP A 810 -4.02 23.48 -5.98
CA ASP A 810 -5.03 23.23 -4.96
C ASP A 810 -5.32 24.53 -4.20
N ASP A 811 -6.33 24.55 -3.32
CA ASP A 811 -6.72 25.76 -2.58
C ASP A 811 -5.62 26.27 -1.60
N VAL A 812 -4.62 25.44 -1.28
CA VAL A 812 -3.42 25.84 -0.52
C VAL A 812 -2.47 26.66 -1.39
N THR A 813 -2.23 26.21 -2.62
CA THR A 813 -1.29 26.81 -3.57
C THR A 813 -1.91 27.93 -4.39
N GLY A 814 -3.23 27.89 -4.61
CA GLY A 814 -4.00 28.81 -5.44
C GLY A 814 -3.82 28.50 -6.93
N SER A 815 -3.33 29.47 -7.70
CA SER A 815 -2.97 29.27 -9.11
C SER A 815 -1.45 29.12 -9.33
N GLU A 816 -0.69 28.88 -8.26
CA GLU A 816 0.77 28.83 -8.32
C GLU A 816 1.28 27.40 -8.53
N THR A 817 1.91 27.19 -9.69
CA THR A 817 2.56 25.92 -10.06
C THR A 817 4.06 25.98 -9.73
N VAL A 818 4.65 24.86 -9.35
CA VAL A 818 6.11 24.79 -9.14
C VAL A 818 6.77 24.74 -10.51
N THR A 819 7.52 25.79 -10.84
CA THR A 819 8.17 25.98 -12.15
C THR A 819 9.64 26.33 -12.07
N ASP A 820 10.08 26.85 -10.92
CA ASP A 820 11.43 27.27 -10.57
C ASP A 820 11.65 27.21 -9.04
N ARG A 821 12.86 27.55 -8.57
CA ARG A 821 13.21 27.57 -7.14
C ARG A 821 12.34 28.52 -6.31
N LYS A 822 11.91 29.66 -6.88
CA LYS A 822 11.12 30.65 -6.14
C LYS A 822 9.73 30.08 -5.84
N SER A 823 9.03 29.65 -6.89
CA SER A 823 7.71 29.01 -6.77
C SER A 823 7.77 27.73 -5.92
N ALA A 824 8.89 27.00 -5.92
CA ALA A 824 9.09 25.89 -5.00
C ALA A 824 9.07 26.33 -3.52
N ILE A 825 9.89 27.33 -3.14
CA ILE A 825 9.92 27.86 -1.77
C ILE A 825 8.57 28.46 -1.35
N ASP A 826 7.91 29.19 -2.25
CA ASP A 826 6.60 29.80 -1.99
C ASP A 826 5.50 28.72 -1.78
N VAL A 827 5.48 27.65 -2.60
CA VAL A 827 4.57 26.50 -2.43
C VAL A 827 4.87 25.71 -1.17
N TYR A 828 6.14 25.49 -0.83
CA TYR A 828 6.52 24.83 0.42
C TYR A 828 6.03 25.64 1.64
N GLY A 829 6.27 26.96 1.66
CA GLY A 829 5.80 27.85 2.73
C GLY A 829 4.28 27.83 2.92
N LYS A 830 3.50 27.80 1.83
CA LYS A 830 2.03 27.65 1.90
C LYS A 830 1.61 26.29 2.50
N ARG A 831 2.31 25.20 2.15
CA ARG A 831 2.04 23.86 2.68
C ARG A 831 2.51 23.65 4.13
N MET A 832 3.29 24.56 4.72
CA MET A 832 3.58 24.53 6.16
C MET A 832 2.39 24.94 7.03
N THR A 833 1.35 25.54 6.45
CA THR A 833 0.14 25.97 7.19
C THR A 833 -1.15 25.44 6.61
N TYR A 834 -1.16 24.89 5.39
CA TYR A 834 -2.36 24.37 4.70
C TYR A 834 -3.56 25.36 4.68
N GLY A 835 -3.28 26.67 4.76
CA GLY A 835 -4.32 27.70 4.83
C GLY A 835 -5.12 27.76 6.14
N PHE A 836 -4.74 26.99 7.17
CA PHE A 836 -5.36 27.07 8.50
C PHE A 836 -5.28 28.50 9.06
N GLN A 837 -6.27 28.87 9.87
CA GLN A 837 -6.20 30.10 10.66
C GLN A 837 -5.31 29.88 11.90
N GLN A 838 -4.72 30.97 12.41
CA GLN A 838 -3.99 30.93 13.67
C GLN A 838 -4.98 30.74 14.84
N VAL A 839 -4.73 29.70 15.63
CA VAL A 839 -5.48 29.30 16.83
C VAL A 839 -4.78 29.73 18.13
N GLY A 840 -3.46 29.93 18.07
CA GLY A 840 -2.64 30.55 19.10
C GLY A 840 -2.27 32.00 18.76
N GLN A 841 -1.38 32.60 19.57
CA GLN A 841 -0.89 33.94 19.33
C GLN A 841 0.07 33.99 18.12
N ALA A 842 -0.20 34.88 17.18
CA ALA A 842 0.69 35.25 16.06
C ALA A 842 1.86 36.14 16.52
N GLY A 843 2.93 36.21 15.71
CA GLY A 843 4.07 37.10 15.93
C GLY A 843 4.88 36.83 17.20
N GLN A 844 4.91 35.60 17.69
CA GLN A 844 5.80 35.21 18.78
C GLN A 844 7.27 35.24 18.34
N ALA A 845 8.18 35.27 19.32
CA ALA A 845 9.61 35.09 19.02
C ALA A 845 9.85 33.72 18.34
N PRO A 846 10.83 33.62 17.42
CA PRO A 846 11.25 32.35 16.82
C PRO A 846 11.65 31.31 17.88
N VAL A 847 11.39 30.04 17.58
CA VAL A 847 11.72 28.93 18.47
C VAL A 847 12.41 27.86 17.63
N VAL A 848 13.75 27.88 17.62
CA VAL A 848 14.54 26.89 16.89
C VAL A 848 14.94 25.75 17.85
N PRO A 849 14.58 24.49 17.57
CA PRO A 849 15.11 23.32 18.28
C PRO A 849 16.63 23.20 18.13
N ASP A 850 17.35 22.85 19.20
CA ASP A 850 18.82 22.76 19.14
C ASP A 850 19.31 21.71 18.12
N ALA A 851 18.62 20.56 18.02
CA ALA A 851 18.94 19.53 17.03
C ALA A 851 18.74 19.99 15.57
N ALA A 852 17.86 20.96 15.31
CA ALA A 852 17.60 21.46 13.96
C ALA A 852 18.82 22.15 13.34
N VAL A 853 19.73 22.68 14.18
CA VAL A 853 20.97 23.35 13.74
C VAL A 853 21.84 22.42 12.89
N SER A 854 21.90 21.13 13.22
CA SER A 854 22.73 20.14 12.53
C SER A 854 22.29 19.86 11.10
N LEU A 855 21.03 20.12 10.74
CA LEU A 855 20.54 20.00 9.36
C LEU A 855 21.29 20.93 8.38
N LEU A 856 21.94 21.99 8.90
CA LEU A 856 22.70 22.94 8.10
C LEU A 856 24.21 22.60 7.99
N ASP A 857 24.68 21.50 8.58
CA ASP A 857 26.13 21.20 8.67
C ASP A 857 26.79 20.87 7.31
N ASN A 858 26.02 20.28 6.39
CA ASN A 858 26.49 19.99 5.04
C ASN A 858 26.38 21.16 4.05
N VAL A 859 25.77 22.28 4.44
CA VAL A 859 25.72 23.50 3.61
C VAL A 859 27.12 24.13 3.61
N GLU A 860 27.83 24.04 2.48
CA GLU A 860 29.25 24.41 2.39
C GLU A 860 29.53 25.83 2.91
N ALA A 861 28.68 26.79 2.53
CA ALA A 861 28.81 28.18 2.98
C ALA A 861 28.59 28.34 4.50
N PHE A 862 27.78 27.49 5.14
CA PHE A 862 27.45 27.62 6.57
C PHE A 862 28.43 26.89 7.49
N LYS A 863 29.44 26.20 6.94
CA LYS A 863 30.56 25.65 7.73
C LYS A 863 31.38 26.73 8.45
N SER A 864 31.34 27.98 7.97
CA SER A 864 31.97 29.12 8.66
C SER A 864 31.08 29.77 9.73
N LEU A 865 29.84 29.32 9.91
CA LEU A 865 28.90 29.86 10.89
C LEU A 865 28.98 29.08 12.21
N THR A 866 28.87 29.78 13.33
CA THR A 866 28.70 29.15 14.65
C THR A 866 27.31 28.50 14.77
N ALA A 867 27.11 27.64 15.78
CA ALA A 867 25.80 27.06 16.08
C ALA A 867 24.73 28.14 16.32
N ASP A 868 25.05 29.19 17.08
CA ASP A 868 24.13 30.34 17.30
C ASP A 868 23.81 31.10 16.00
N GLN A 869 24.78 31.23 15.10
CA GLN A 869 24.57 31.88 13.81
C GLN A 869 23.70 31.02 12.87
N LYS A 870 23.90 29.69 12.83
CA LYS A 870 23.00 28.76 12.15
C LYS A 870 21.59 28.77 12.75
N LYS A 871 21.49 28.85 14.08
CA LYS A 871 20.22 29.01 14.80
C LYS A 871 19.52 30.32 14.39
N ALA A 872 20.26 31.41 14.22
CA ALA A 872 19.73 32.67 13.69
C ALA A 872 19.27 32.57 12.21
N VAL A 873 19.89 31.73 11.38
CA VAL A 873 19.43 31.46 9.99
C VAL A 873 18.09 30.73 9.98
N LEU A 874 17.93 29.69 10.81
CA LEU A 874 16.65 28.99 10.97
C LEU A 874 15.58 29.95 11.51
N ALA A 875 15.87 30.67 12.59
CA ALA A 875 14.96 31.65 13.20
C ALA A 875 14.51 32.76 12.23
N ALA A 876 15.38 33.21 11.32
CA ALA A 876 15.07 34.23 10.32
C ALA A 876 14.32 33.69 9.09
N THR A 877 14.15 32.37 8.98
CA THR A 877 13.40 31.72 7.89
C THR A 877 12.11 31.03 8.36
N GLU A 878 11.92 30.87 9.68
CA GLU A 878 10.70 30.32 10.29
C GLU A 878 9.39 30.94 9.78
N GLY A 879 8.34 30.11 9.73
CA GLY A 879 6.96 30.57 9.58
C GLY A 879 6.45 31.28 10.84
N ASP A 880 5.37 32.07 10.69
CA ASP A 880 4.73 32.76 11.82
C ASP A 880 4.11 31.76 12.82
N SER A 881 3.97 32.19 14.07
CA SER A 881 3.50 31.36 15.18
C SER A 881 1.97 31.18 15.21
N GLY A 882 1.50 30.25 16.04
CA GLY A 882 0.09 30.14 16.42
C GLY A 882 -0.79 29.36 15.45
N TYR A 883 -0.26 28.76 14.38
CA TYR A 883 -1.00 27.76 13.59
C TYR A 883 -1.23 26.47 14.40
N PRO A 884 -2.17 25.59 14.00
CA PRO A 884 -2.38 24.29 14.66
C PRO A 884 -1.07 23.49 14.78
N LEU A 885 -0.93 22.73 15.88
CA LEU A 885 0.27 21.98 16.27
C LEU A 885 1.49 22.82 16.71
N ASP A 886 1.55 24.13 16.42
CA ASP A 886 2.69 24.98 16.78
C ASP A 886 3.02 24.91 18.28
N SER A 887 1.99 25.06 19.12
CA SER A 887 2.09 25.29 20.58
C SER A 887 2.87 24.20 21.33
N THR A 888 2.88 22.97 20.81
CA THR A 888 3.57 21.83 21.42
C THR A 888 4.69 21.27 20.56
N SER A 889 4.84 21.74 19.31
CA SER A 889 5.87 21.28 18.38
C SER A 889 7.29 21.68 18.75
N GLU A 890 7.50 22.42 19.84
CA GLU A 890 8.82 22.97 20.25
C GLU A 890 9.53 23.79 19.15
N GLY A 891 8.77 24.28 18.16
CA GLY A 891 9.28 25.01 17.00
C GLY A 891 9.35 24.21 15.69
N TRP A 892 9.25 22.88 15.73
CA TRP A 892 9.32 22.02 14.54
C TRP A 892 8.27 22.36 13.49
N ALA A 893 7.08 22.85 13.89
CA ALA A 893 6.04 23.30 12.95
C ALA A 893 6.46 24.53 12.11
N ARG A 894 7.38 25.35 12.62
CA ARG A 894 7.78 26.62 11.99
C ARG A 894 8.98 26.49 11.04
N LEU A 895 9.70 25.36 11.02
CA LEU A 895 10.98 25.26 10.31
C LEU A 895 10.84 25.25 8.78
N ASN A 896 11.28 26.35 8.15
CA ASN A 896 11.31 26.49 6.70
C ASN A 896 12.67 26.11 6.09
N LEU A 897 12.95 24.80 6.05
CA LEU A 897 14.22 24.30 5.50
C LEU A 897 14.44 24.69 4.02
N ALA A 898 13.37 24.81 3.22
CA ALA A 898 13.47 25.22 1.82
C ALA A 898 14.02 26.66 1.68
N ALA A 899 13.60 27.58 2.54
CA ALA A 899 14.17 28.92 2.61
C ALA A 899 15.60 28.90 3.17
N ALA A 900 15.86 28.14 4.24
CA ALA A 900 17.16 28.08 4.91
C ALA A 900 18.29 27.57 4.00
N TYR A 901 18.07 26.47 3.26
CA TYR A 901 19.08 25.88 2.36
C TYR A 901 19.50 26.80 1.20
N SER A 902 18.73 27.83 0.89
CA SER A 902 19.00 28.80 -0.18
C SER A 902 19.37 30.19 0.34
N ALA A 903 19.72 30.34 1.61
CA ALA A 903 19.95 31.65 2.21
C ALA A 903 21.35 32.24 1.93
N LYS A 904 21.39 33.54 1.63
CA LYS A 904 22.56 34.39 1.81
C LYS A 904 22.51 35.01 3.20
N VAL A 905 23.58 34.81 3.97
CA VAL A 905 23.73 35.27 5.35
C VAL A 905 24.72 36.43 5.35
N THR A 906 24.30 37.57 5.91
CA THR A 906 25.17 38.73 6.13
C THR A 906 25.51 38.81 7.60
N LEU A 907 26.78 38.63 7.93
CA LEU A 907 27.33 38.84 9.27
C LEU A 907 27.73 40.31 9.47
N SER A 908 27.75 40.75 10.73
CA SER A 908 28.32 42.04 11.13
C SER A 908 29.79 42.16 10.71
N ALA A 909 30.33 43.38 10.66
CA ALA A 909 31.72 43.62 10.23
C ALA A 909 32.77 42.82 11.04
N ASP A 910 32.56 42.67 12.35
CA ASP A 910 33.38 41.82 13.23
C ASP A 910 33.18 40.31 12.99
N GLY A 911 32.07 39.92 12.36
CA GLY A 911 31.68 38.54 12.06
C GLY A 911 30.97 37.81 13.20
N THR A 912 30.53 38.50 14.25
CA THR A 912 29.96 37.86 15.44
C THR A 912 28.46 37.60 15.34
N THR A 913 27.69 38.51 14.73
CA THR A 913 26.22 38.45 14.69
C THR A 913 25.68 38.32 13.27
N VAL A 914 24.56 37.62 13.10
CA VAL A 914 23.80 37.60 11.84
C VAL A 914 22.94 38.86 11.78
N VAL A 915 23.18 39.70 10.77
CA VAL A 915 22.46 40.98 10.57
C VAL A 915 21.34 40.84 9.53
N LYS A 916 21.53 39.97 8.53
CA LYS A 916 20.53 39.73 7.48
C LYS A 916 20.58 38.29 6.98
N VAL A 917 19.41 37.74 6.66
CA VAL A 917 19.23 36.45 6.00
C VAL A 917 18.33 36.66 4.78
N GLU A 918 18.77 36.21 3.61
CA GLU A 918 18.11 36.43 2.32
C GLU A 918 17.91 35.08 1.60
N PRO A 919 16.75 34.39 1.77
CA PRO A 919 16.47 33.10 1.13
C PRO A 919 16.31 33.21 -0.40
N GLY A 920 16.20 32.07 -1.08
CA GLY A 920 15.91 31.99 -2.52
C GLY A 920 17.10 32.22 -3.45
N GLN A 921 18.33 32.17 -2.94
CA GLN A 921 19.52 32.28 -3.78
C GLN A 921 19.77 31.01 -4.61
N PRO A 922 20.42 31.10 -5.78
CA PRO A 922 20.86 29.92 -6.53
C PRO A 922 21.87 29.05 -5.76
N VAL A 923 22.68 29.67 -4.89
CA VAL A 923 23.65 29.01 -4.00
C VAL A 923 23.66 29.76 -2.67
N ALA A 924 23.65 29.03 -1.55
CA ALA A 924 23.82 29.61 -0.22
C ALA A 924 25.19 30.31 -0.09
N SER A 925 25.26 31.39 0.67
CA SER A 925 26.50 32.17 0.83
C SER A 925 26.57 32.88 2.18
N VAL A 926 27.79 33.17 2.64
CA VAL A 926 28.05 34.00 3.82
C VAL A 926 28.92 35.18 3.40
N VAL A 927 28.50 36.39 3.78
CA VAL A 927 29.22 37.65 3.54
C VAL A 927 29.30 38.45 4.84
N LYS A 928 30.20 39.42 4.92
CA LYS A 928 30.25 40.41 6.01
C LYS A 928 29.77 41.77 5.50
N GLU A 929 29.19 42.57 6.39
CA GLU A 929 29.00 44.00 6.15
C GLU A 929 30.36 44.68 5.90
N SER A 930 30.41 45.57 4.91
CA SER A 930 31.52 46.51 4.75
C SER A 930 31.50 47.52 5.91
N GLU A 931 32.66 47.84 6.49
CA GLU A 931 32.75 48.87 7.51
C GLU A 931 32.08 50.19 7.06
N PRO A 932 31.37 50.89 7.97
CA PRO A 932 30.62 52.07 7.61
C PRO A 932 31.54 53.20 7.13
N SER A 933 31.49 53.49 5.83
CA SER A 933 32.16 54.66 5.24
C SER A 933 31.59 55.95 5.84
N THR A 934 32.46 56.78 6.39
CA THR A 934 32.12 58.10 6.93
C THR A 934 31.47 58.98 5.84
N PRO A 935 30.40 59.76 6.13
CA PRO A 935 29.74 60.57 5.10
C PRO A 935 30.57 61.78 4.61
N ASP A 936 30.34 62.13 3.34
CA ASP A 936 30.74 63.35 2.61
C ASP A 936 32.24 63.65 2.37
N GLN A 937 32.70 63.31 1.16
CA GLN A 937 33.13 64.33 0.16
C GLN A 937 32.91 63.83 -1.29
N PRO A 938 32.77 64.73 -2.29
CA PRO A 938 32.28 64.37 -3.62
C PRO A 938 33.33 63.74 -4.55
N SER A 939 32.84 63.07 -5.59
CA SER A 939 33.60 62.35 -6.61
C SER A 939 34.59 63.20 -7.44
N GLU A 940 35.79 62.67 -7.65
CA GLU A 940 36.64 62.95 -8.83
C GLU A 940 36.95 61.64 -9.60
N PRO A 941 37.24 61.72 -10.92
CA PRO A 941 37.10 60.59 -11.84
C PRO A 941 38.31 59.64 -11.91
N SER A 942 38.05 58.46 -12.47
CA SER A 942 38.97 57.34 -12.67
C SER A 942 40.21 57.64 -13.53
N GLU A 943 41.39 57.19 -13.08
CA GLU A 943 42.51 56.76 -13.94
C GLU A 943 43.51 55.85 -13.15
N PRO A 944 44.57 55.22 -13.72
CA PRO A 944 44.55 53.78 -13.95
C PRO A 944 45.56 52.94 -13.11
N SER A 945 45.75 51.68 -13.51
CA SER A 945 46.32 50.53 -12.77
C SER A 945 47.82 50.55 -12.37
N THR A 946 48.11 49.91 -11.23
CA THR A 946 49.39 49.27 -10.77
C THR A 946 50.58 50.19 -10.41
N PRO A 947 51.55 49.80 -9.55
CA PRO A 947 51.92 48.42 -9.12
C PRO A 947 52.10 48.14 -7.60
N ASP A 948 52.44 46.89 -7.28
CA ASP A 948 52.68 46.30 -5.94
C ASP A 948 53.69 47.00 -5.01
N GLN A 949 53.41 46.99 -3.70
CA GLN A 949 54.34 46.72 -2.58
C GLN A 949 53.57 46.67 -1.22
N PRO A 950 54.05 45.94 -0.20
CA PRO A 950 54.53 44.57 -0.21
C PRO A 950 53.84 43.70 0.87
N SER A 951 53.67 42.39 0.62
CA SER A 951 53.14 41.47 1.63
C SER A 951 54.07 41.29 2.83
N LYS A 952 53.49 41.16 4.03
CA LYS A 952 54.20 40.72 5.25
C LYS A 952 54.90 39.38 4.96
N PRO A 953 56.15 39.16 5.41
CA PRO A 953 56.87 37.91 5.11
C PRO A 953 56.06 36.69 5.53
N GLU A 954 55.91 35.74 4.59
CA GLU A 954 55.25 34.46 4.84
C GLU A 954 56.15 33.62 5.76
N GLU A 955 55.71 33.39 7.00
CA GLU A 955 56.50 32.69 7.99
C GLU A 955 56.51 31.18 7.69
N LYS A 956 57.72 30.62 7.55
CA LYS A 956 57.89 29.20 7.17
C LYS A 956 57.35 28.30 8.27
N SER A 957 56.28 27.56 7.96
CA SER A 957 55.66 26.63 8.91
C SER A 957 56.14 25.19 8.74
N VAL A 958 56.15 24.43 9.84
CA VAL A 958 56.26 22.98 9.90
C VAL A 958 55.00 22.38 10.49
N THR A 959 54.64 21.17 10.10
CA THR A 959 53.42 20.51 10.59
C THR A 959 53.76 19.64 11.79
N VAL A 960 53.07 19.81 12.91
CA VAL A 960 53.18 18.91 14.07
C VAL A 960 52.05 17.88 14.00
N TYR A 961 52.41 16.61 13.93
CA TYR A 961 51.47 15.48 13.93
C TYR A 961 51.25 14.98 15.35
N ARG A 962 50.01 14.60 15.68
CA ARG A 962 49.65 13.89 16.92
C ARG A 962 49.43 12.41 16.62
N LEU A 963 49.91 11.55 17.51
CA LEU A 963 49.63 10.12 17.49
C LEU A 963 49.22 9.67 18.89
N TYR A 964 48.37 8.66 18.95
CA TYR A 964 47.90 8.03 20.19
C TYR A 964 48.23 6.54 20.19
N ASN A 965 48.77 6.04 21.31
CA ASN A 965 49.06 4.62 21.51
C ASN A 965 47.93 3.94 22.28
N ASN A 966 47.05 3.24 21.58
CA ASN A 966 45.92 2.52 22.17
C ASN A 966 46.33 1.49 23.27
N ASN A 967 47.58 1.04 23.30
CA ASN A 967 48.05 0.06 24.29
C ASN A 967 48.60 0.68 25.59
N SER A 968 49.14 1.89 25.52
CA SER A 968 49.74 2.58 26.68
C SER A 968 48.99 3.83 27.11
N GLY A 969 48.02 4.29 26.31
CA GLY A 969 47.29 5.53 26.50
C GLY A 969 48.09 6.80 26.20
N LEU A 970 49.30 6.69 25.63
CA LEU A 970 50.23 7.82 25.48
C LEU A 970 50.09 8.55 24.14
N HIS A 971 50.13 9.87 24.18
CA HIS A 971 50.25 10.73 23.01
C HIS A 971 51.71 11.02 22.63
N HIS A 972 51.98 11.15 21.32
CA HIS A 972 53.27 11.58 20.77
C HIS A 972 53.12 12.71 19.75
N TYR A 973 54.07 13.66 19.78
CA TYR A 973 54.07 14.85 18.91
C TYR A 973 55.36 14.95 18.12
N THR A 974 55.25 15.00 16.79
CA THR A 974 56.43 15.06 15.91
C THR A 974 56.21 15.90 14.65
N THR A 975 57.25 16.62 14.23
CA THR A 975 57.35 17.26 12.91
C THR A 975 57.83 16.29 11.82
N SER A 976 58.35 15.12 12.19
CA SER A 976 58.83 14.10 11.28
C SER A 976 57.69 13.23 10.78
N LYS A 977 57.29 13.44 9.52
CA LYS A 977 56.40 12.52 8.80
C LYS A 977 56.92 11.07 8.84
N GLY A 978 58.24 10.86 8.78
CA GLY A 978 58.84 9.52 8.83
C GLY A 978 58.69 8.84 10.18
N GLU A 979 58.78 9.59 11.29
CA GLU A 979 58.57 9.08 12.64
C GLU A 979 57.10 8.70 12.86
N ARG A 980 56.16 9.57 12.44
CA ARG A 980 54.73 9.27 12.43
C ARG A 980 54.42 8.01 11.61
N ASP A 981 54.86 7.96 10.35
CA ASP A 981 54.58 6.83 9.44
C ASP A 981 55.24 5.52 9.93
N TYR A 982 56.28 5.59 10.76
CA TYR A 982 56.90 4.44 11.41
C TYR A 982 56.12 3.98 12.67
N LEU A 983 55.69 4.92 13.53
CA LEU A 983 54.88 4.60 14.71
C LEU A 983 53.51 4.02 14.32
N VAL A 984 52.89 4.52 13.25
CA VAL A 984 51.66 3.92 12.69
C VAL A 984 51.87 2.46 12.27
N LYS A 985 53.02 2.12 11.66
CA LYS A 985 53.37 0.72 11.34
C LYS A 985 53.59 -0.14 12.58
N LEU A 986 53.91 0.46 13.74
CA LEU A 986 54.02 -0.22 15.03
C LEU A 986 52.71 -0.25 15.82
N GLY A 987 51.58 0.15 15.21
CA GLY A 987 50.25 0.06 15.80
C GLY A 987 49.78 1.30 16.58
N TRP A 988 50.42 2.46 16.39
CA TRP A 988 49.91 3.73 16.91
C TRP A 988 48.83 4.30 15.97
N SER A 989 47.80 4.90 16.54
CA SER A 989 46.78 5.65 15.83
C SER A 989 47.33 7.03 15.46
N SER A 990 47.25 7.47 14.20
CA SER A 990 47.61 8.83 13.81
C SER A 990 46.37 9.73 13.84
N GLU A 991 46.37 10.72 14.72
CA GLU A 991 45.28 11.69 14.89
C GLU A 991 45.44 12.91 13.97
N GLY A 992 46.36 12.83 13.00
CA GLY A 992 46.52 13.84 11.96
C GLY A 992 47.41 15.00 12.39
N THR A 993 47.03 16.23 12.02
CA THR A 993 47.80 17.45 12.31
C THR A 993 47.24 18.11 13.56
N ALA A 994 48.05 18.26 14.61
CA ALA A 994 47.66 18.97 15.83
C ALA A 994 47.67 20.49 15.62
N PHE A 995 48.76 21.00 15.05
CA PHE A 995 48.97 22.43 14.78
C PHE A 995 50.14 22.65 13.80
N LYS A 996 50.31 23.89 13.34
CA LYS A 996 51.49 24.34 12.61
C LYS A 996 52.44 25.03 13.60
N ALA A 997 53.72 24.70 13.55
CA ALA A 997 54.76 25.37 14.32
C ALA A 997 55.68 26.14 13.37
N ALA A 998 56.49 27.06 13.90
CA ALA A 998 57.48 27.76 13.09
C ALA A 998 58.67 26.85 12.76
N ALA A 999 59.13 26.91 11.52
CA ALA A 999 60.41 26.35 11.12
C ALA A 999 61.55 27.15 11.78
N LYS A 1000 62.73 26.53 11.94
CA LYS A 1000 63.91 27.26 12.39
C LYS A 1000 64.30 28.31 11.35
N ASP A 1001 64.17 29.59 11.70
CA ASP A 1001 64.72 30.70 10.94
C ASP A 1001 65.64 31.55 11.84
N GLU A 1002 66.93 31.62 11.50
CA GLU A 1002 67.92 32.40 12.26
C GLU A 1002 67.77 33.91 12.04
N ALA A 1003 66.95 34.34 11.07
CA ALA A 1003 66.58 35.75 10.87
C ALA A 1003 65.43 36.22 11.78
N ASN A 1004 64.50 35.33 12.19
CA ASN A 1004 63.41 35.70 13.09
C ASN A 1004 63.83 35.63 14.58
N LYS A 1005 64.09 36.80 15.18
CA LYS A 1005 64.49 36.94 16.59
C LYS A 1005 63.37 36.67 17.60
N ASN A 1006 62.12 36.59 17.16
CA ASN A 1006 60.96 36.34 18.03
C ASN A 1006 60.83 34.85 18.37
N LEU A 1007 61.35 33.95 17.52
CA LEU A 1007 61.23 32.51 17.69
C LEU A 1007 61.81 32.03 19.03
N LYS A 1008 61.03 31.21 19.74
CA LYS A 1008 61.45 30.46 20.94
C LYS A 1008 61.45 28.96 20.65
N PRO A 1009 62.43 28.20 21.14
CA PRO A 1009 62.47 26.75 20.97
C PRO A 1009 61.48 26.05 21.92
N VAL A 1010 60.88 24.96 21.44
CA VAL A 1010 60.24 23.95 22.29
C VAL A 1010 61.16 22.75 22.35
N TYR A 1011 61.65 22.44 23.56
CA TYR A 1011 62.48 21.27 23.85
C TYR A 1011 61.63 20.02 23.97
N ARG A 1012 62.20 18.85 23.68
CA ARG A 1012 61.57 17.53 23.83
C ARG A 1012 62.42 16.64 24.72
N GLU A 1013 61.83 16.11 25.78
CA GLU A 1013 62.49 15.19 26.71
C GLU A 1013 61.75 13.84 26.75
N TYR A 1014 62.51 12.74 26.73
CA TYR A 1014 61.97 11.38 26.80
C TYR A 1014 62.31 10.71 28.14
N ASN A 1015 61.34 10.08 28.80
CA ASN A 1015 61.55 9.31 30.02
C ASN A 1015 61.76 7.82 29.71
N PRO A 1016 63.00 7.29 29.81
CA PRO A 1016 63.27 5.88 29.50
C PRO A 1016 62.62 4.90 30.49
N ASN A 1017 62.11 5.37 31.63
CA ASN A 1017 61.55 4.50 32.67
C ASN A 1017 60.05 4.18 32.47
N ASN A 1018 59.30 5.03 31.77
CA ASN A 1018 57.86 4.85 31.55
C ASN A 1018 57.36 5.14 30.13
N GLY A 1019 58.21 5.66 29.23
CA GLY A 1019 57.86 5.93 27.83
C GLY A 1019 57.25 7.32 27.59
N ASN A 1020 57.02 8.12 28.63
CA ASN A 1020 56.42 9.44 28.48
C ASN A 1020 57.39 10.42 27.82
N HIS A 1021 56.83 11.35 27.05
CA HIS A 1021 57.55 12.49 26.51
C HIS A 1021 57.01 13.79 27.13
N ASN A 1022 57.85 14.82 27.20
CA ASN A 1022 57.48 16.18 27.55
C ASN A 1022 57.88 17.11 26.40
N TRP A 1023 57.12 18.20 26.25
CA TRP A 1023 57.45 19.33 25.37
C TRP A 1023 57.30 20.64 26.14
N THR A 1024 58.36 21.47 26.16
CA THR A 1024 58.34 22.72 26.92
C THR A 1024 59.16 23.84 26.28
N MET A 1025 58.69 25.09 26.44
CA MET A 1025 59.53 26.28 26.21
C MET A 1025 60.44 26.60 27.41
N ASN A 1026 60.16 26.03 28.58
CA ASN A 1026 60.86 26.35 29.81
C ASN A 1026 62.18 25.59 29.92
N LYS A 1027 63.28 26.26 29.57
CA LYS A 1027 64.62 25.64 29.65
C LYS A 1027 65.01 25.16 31.06
N ALA A 1028 64.45 25.74 32.13
CA ALA A 1028 64.72 25.26 33.49
C ALA A 1028 63.95 23.96 33.82
N GLU A 1029 62.78 23.73 33.21
CA GLU A 1029 62.03 22.46 33.31
C GLU A 1029 62.79 21.36 32.57
N HIS A 1030 63.21 21.62 31.33
CA HIS A 1030 64.13 20.76 30.55
C HIS A 1030 65.36 20.34 31.34
N ASP A 1031 66.17 21.32 31.80
CA ASP A 1031 67.44 21.05 32.49
C ASP A 1031 67.24 20.29 33.81
N TYR A 1032 66.06 20.44 34.44
CA TYR A 1032 65.69 19.70 35.64
C TYR A 1032 65.26 18.25 35.33
N LEU A 1033 64.43 18.02 34.31
CA LEU A 1033 64.03 16.67 33.88
C LEU A 1033 65.24 15.84 33.41
N VAL A 1034 66.14 16.45 32.61
CA VAL A 1034 67.38 15.81 32.18
C VAL A 1034 68.28 15.45 33.37
N LYS A 1035 68.37 16.34 34.38
CA LYS A 1035 69.09 16.07 35.63
C LYS A 1035 68.45 14.94 36.47
N LEU A 1036 67.14 14.74 36.35
CA LEU A 1036 66.41 13.60 36.96
C LEU A 1036 66.53 12.29 36.15
N GLY A 1037 67.24 12.29 35.01
CA GLY A 1037 67.52 11.09 34.22
C GLY A 1037 66.63 10.91 32.98
N TRP A 1038 65.88 11.93 32.57
CA TRP A 1038 65.24 11.96 31.25
C TRP A 1038 66.31 12.19 30.16
N HIS A 1039 66.04 11.72 28.95
CA HIS A 1039 66.89 11.96 27.79
C HIS A 1039 66.48 13.26 27.08
N ASP A 1040 67.45 14.15 26.89
CA ASP A 1040 67.35 15.33 26.02
C ASP A 1040 67.31 14.86 24.55
N GLU A 1041 66.21 15.12 23.85
CA GLU A 1041 66.05 14.84 22.42
C GLU A 1041 66.15 16.11 21.55
N GLY A 1042 66.53 17.23 22.16
CA GLY A 1042 66.77 18.51 21.50
C GLY A 1042 65.52 19.36 21.29
N ILE A 1043 65.57 20.23 20.29
CA ILE A 1043 64.49 21.16 19.94
C ILE A 1043 63.57 20.50 18.91
N ALA A 1044 62.31 20.30 19.26
CA ALA A 1044 61.33 19.66 18.37
C ALA A 1044 60.76 20.60 17.30
N TRP A 1045 60.53 21.87 17.67
CA TRP A 1045 60.11 22.96 16.78
C TRP A 1045 60.34 24.33 17.43
N TYR A 1046 60.02 25.40 16.69
CA TYR A 1046 60.02 26.77 17.18
C TYR A 1046 58.60 27.35 17.20
N THR A 1047 58.40 28.42 17.97
CA THR A 1047 57.12 29.14 18.12
C THR A 1047 57.41 30.64 18.09
N ASP A 1048 56.62 31.41 17.34
CA ASP A 1048 56.61 32.88 17.42
C ASP A 1048 55.61 33.31 18.50
N THR A 1049 56.08 34.09 19.49
CA THR A 1049 55.25 34.53 20.62
C THR A 1049 54.39 35.76 20.31
N THR A 1050 54.40 36.28 19.08
CA THR A 1050 53.79 37.58 18.72
C THR A 1050 52.52 37.49 17.86
N ALA A 1051 52.24 36.33 17.25
CA ALA A 1051 50.96 36.03 16.58
C ALA A 1051 50.77 34.51 16.54
N GLY A 1052 49.54 34.02 16.82
CA GLY A 1052 49.27 32.58 16.72
C GLY A 1052 48.02 32.08 17.46
N THR A 1053 47.76 30.78 17.29
CA THR A 1053 46.72 30.00 17.99
C THR A 1053 47.29 29.36 19.25
N ALA A 1054 46.61 29.52 20.38
CA ALA A 1054 47.06 28.98 21.66
C ALA A 1054 47.12 27.44 21.65
N VAL A 1055 48.27 26.87 22.02
CA VAL A 1055 48.40 25.44 22.34
C VAL A 1055 48.34 25.30 23.86
N TYR A 1056 47.30 24.64 24.35
CA TYR A 1056 47.08 24.36 25.76
C TYR A 1056 47.79 23.07 26.19
N ARG A 1057 48.31 23.01 27.42
CA ARG A 1057 48.90 21.81 28.06
C ARG A 1057 48.04 21.33 29.22
N LEU A 1058 47.84 20.02 29.33
CA LEU A 1058 47.26 19.37 30.50
C LEU A 1058 48.16 18.23 30.96
N TYR A 1059 48.25 18.03 32.27
CA TYR A 1059 49.00 16.96 32.90
C TYR A 1059 48.06 15.92 33.53
N ASN A 1060 48.27 14.64 33.24
CA ASN A 1060 47.55 13.55 33.91
C ASN A 1060 48.28 13.14 35.20
N PRO A 1061 47.72 13.40 36.41
CA PRO A 1061 48.38 13.01 37.66
C PRO A 1061 48.51 11.50 37.86
N ASN A 1062 47.76 10.68 37.11
CA ASN A 1062 47.73 9.22 37.26
C ASN A 1062 48.70 8.50 36.32
N SER A 1063 48.89 8.96 35.08
CA SER A 1063 49.83 8.38 34.10
C SER A 1063 51.15 9.15 33.97
N GLY A 1064 51.22 10.40 34.47
CA GLY A 1064 52.36 11.29 34.30
C GLY A 1064 52.51 11.85 32.88
N GLU A 1065 51.46 11.77 32.06
CA GLU A 1065 51.42 12.16 30.65
C GLU A 1065 51.03 13.63 30.49
N HIS A 1066 51.45 14.26 29.38
CA HIS A 1066 50.98 15.57 28.97
C HIS A 1066 50.23 15.55 27.63
N LEU A 1067 49.05 16.16 27.59
CA LEU A 1067 48.26 16.39 26.38
C LEU A 1067 48.45 17.85 25.91
N TYR A 1068 48.74 18.03 24.62
CA TYR A 1068 48.90 19.33 23.97
C TYR A 1068 47.86 19.50 22.86
N THR A 1069 47.06 20.57 22.93
CA THR A 1069 45.96 20.79 21.98
C THR A 1069 45.66 22.25 21.73
N THR A 1070 45.25 22.59 20.52
CA THR A 1070 44.65 23.90 20.16
C THR A 1070 43.15 23.94 20.44
N ASN A 1071 42.52 22.78 20.68
CA ASN A 1071 41.09 22.67 20.92
C ASN A 1071 40.76 22.97 22.39
N LYS A 1072 40.21 24.15 22.64
CA LYS A 1072 39.77 24.58 23.98
C LYS A 1072 38.69 23.67 24.58
N VAL A 1073 37.85 23.02 23.77
CA VAL A 1073 36.82 22.07 24.25
C VAL A 1073 37.44 20.75 24.68
N GLU A 1074 38.48 20.27 23.98
CA GLU A 1074 39.26 19.10 24.42
C GLU A 1074 39.96 19.40 25.75
N TYR A 1075 40.58 20.58 25.87
CA TYR A 1075 41.18 21.05 27.13
C TYR A 1075 40.16 21.16 28.28
N ASP A 1076 38.95 21.66 28.04
CA ASP A 1076 37.93 21.77 29.09
C ASP A 1076 37.34 20.41 29.48
N LYS A 1077 37.07 19.53 28.52
CA LYS A 1077 36.56 18.17 28.77
C LYS A 1077 37.58 17.31 29.51
N VAL A 1078 38.84 17.28 29.06
CA VAL A 1078 39.91 16.48 29.68
C VAL A 1078 40.28 17.03 31.06
N GLY A 1079 40.22 18.36 31.25
CA GLY A 1079 40.33 18.99 32.57
C GLY A 1079 39.20 18.58 33.53
N ALA A 1080 37.95 18.61 33.06
CA ALA A 1080 36.80 18.13 33.85
C ALA A 1080 36.87 16.63 34.17
N ALA A 1081 37.51 15.83 33.32
CA ALA A 1081 37.82 14.41 33.56
C ALA A 1081 38.97 14.17 34.56
N GLY A 1082 39.49 15.22 35.22
CA GLY A 1082 40.46 15.10 36.32
C GLY A 1082 41.93 15.30 35.94
N TRP A 1083 42.23 15.70 34.71
CA TRP A 1083 43.59 16.14 34.35
C TRP A 1083 43.85 17.56 34.87
N HIS A 1084 45.08 17.84 35.25
CA HIS A 1084 45.48 19.17 35.67
C HIS A 1084 45.67 20.09 34.46
N GLN A 1085 44.78 21.06 34.34
CA GLN A 1085 44.85 22.15 33.36
C GLN A 1085 46.00 23.12 33.68
N GLU A 1086 47.04 23.14 32.84
CA GLU A 1086 48.24 23.98 33.06
C GLU A 1086 48.26 25.27 32.25
N GLY A 1087 47.21 25.54 31.45
CA GLY A 1087 47.07 26.76 30.66
C GLY A 1087 47.72 26.67 29.28
N VAL A 1088 48.09 27.83 28.74
CA VAL A 1088 48.71 27.96 27.41
C VAL A 1088 50.20 27.68 27.51
N ALA A 1089 50.66 26.65 26.80
CA ALA A 1089 52.06 26.25 26.73
C ALA A 1089 52.89 27.13 25.80
N TRP A 1090 52.34 27.44 24.61
CA TRP A 1090 52.92 28.35 23.60
C TRP A 1090 51.88 28.75 22.55
N GLN A 1091 52.28 29.55 21.56
CA GLN A 1091 51.47 29.92 20.39
C GLN A 1091 51.91 29.11 19.16
N SER A 1092 50.96 28.66 18.36
CA SER A 1092 51.16 27.96 17.08
C SER A 1092 50.79 28.87 15.90
N LEU A 1093 51.30 28.60 14.70
CA LEU A 1093 51.02 29.41 13.49
C LEU A 1093 49.59 29.18 12.97
#